data_AF-A0A0A1UEK3-F1
#
_entry.id   AF-A0A0A1UEK3-F1
#
_cell.length_a   1.000
_cell.length_b   1.000
_cell.length_c   1.000
_cell.angle_alpha   90.00
_cell.angle_beta   90.00
_cell.angle_gamma   90.00
#
_symmetry.space_group_name_H-M   'P 1'
#
loop_
_entity.id
_entity.type
_entity.pdbx_description
1 polymer ?
#
loop_
_entity_poly.entity_id
_entity_poly.type
_entity_poly.pdbx_seq_one_letter_code
_entity_poly.pdbx_strand_id
1 'polypeptide(L)'
;MSVHMELPFLLRVVLEFTMKEELINFMCINHKCEDVIRSLKITPKFINIPSYRWFFTHFTPDTLDCHCVDASFQSYLEQVKCIRSPTLVFFAKDKLLTDEFASKFFPKITRIVLYSSENRASPNIEYIKEVNAMVLKHSHDFQKLVHLSGDIKTITEFLESYTENGKEKYIKLPSIIVLNSLRGYSIQTNYEVLSYIKRIEVCVPDNGVSQIFLISFRQAENENDFVDFRRVQYYYRNVHSRMCTKWSDHLYCEKGVVNVEGQVNGNAINRTIENVYPYTVEMRYVNTIDPKFELWSVPMCIQDFVLINSRVDVPAVFPITMPGIKTLKLFEVDNFIFSTNFENVETVVLKKCIRVTFDEKTQFEKLRVMWIESCTLISLKGYTKTELERVTIKATRSVDIEKRNDNLKNIDLINIIDIKIMSANASCDVYIENGKAIQISQRVFDHEITVFESIPDTNYNRNERGYKMRRFIPMSLESTVDHNVISRFDDYDPIYKGIDMVTSRFFSSRLDTSALEIKVLRNNNSSLLDWEYIETVTAPDGLQSPNFLIQKVKGVRYYEVNVTGVSIMSIGVINRVRYDEFMGCHVGWYNNSIGYHSDDGKVHSTLLTRDERDDEFYAYGNDIGFVNVVGCGYIQKTKEVFFTINGNLLGKYKIDFDELSAAIAFDVTKPITVNYGNLPFAFDVKKMEVIDEVKDENEDYINYNINYNYSESDSLSMSDDD
;
A
#
# COMPACT_ATOMS: atom_id res chain seq x y z
N MET A 1 36.52 6.11 -7.20
CA MET A 1 36.53 4.68 -7.61
C MET A 1 35.22 4.42 -8.32
N SER A 2 35.21 4.13 -9.63
CA SER A 2 33.97 3.68 -10.29
C SER A 2 33.73 2.24 -9.87
N VAL A 3 32.71 2.01 -9.05
CA VAL A 3 32.27 0.65 -8.70
C VAL A 3 31.69 0.02 -9.97
N HIS A 4 32.49 -0.80 -10.65
CA HIS A 4 31.98 -1.62 -11.74
C HIS A 4 31.17 -2.76 -11.13
N MET A 5 29.83 -2.69 -11.23
CA MET A 5 28.99 -3.83 -10.87
C MET A 5 29.31 -4.99 -11.81
N GLU A 6 29.80 -6.08 -11.25
CA GLU A 6 30.12 -7.30 -12.00
C GLU A 6 28.84 -8.05 -12.40
N LEU A 7 28.92 -8.80 -13.50
CA LEU A 7 27.82 -9.60 -14.06
C LEU A 7 27.04 -10.44 -13.02
N PRO A 8 27.68 -11.11 -12.04
CA PRO A 8 26.96 -11.89 -11.03
C PRO A 8 26.01 -11.07 -10.15
N PHE A 9 26.34 -9.81 -9.85
CA PHE A 9 25.47 -8.94 -9.05
C PHE A 9 24.26 -8.49 -9.86
N LEU A 10 24.47 -8.10 -11.11
CA LEU A 10 23.40 -7.72 -12.02
C LEU A 10 22.43 -8.88 -12.28
N LEU A 11 22.94 -10.11 -12.41
CA LEU A 11 22.10 -11.31 -12.52
C LEU A 11 21.19 -11.50 -11.29
N ARG A 12 21.70 -11.25 -10.08
CA ARG A 12 20.89 -11.32 -8.85
C ARG A 12 19.78 -10.27 -8.85
N VAL A 13 20.09 -9.04 -9.26
CA VAL A 13 19.09 -7.97 -9.37
C VAL A 13 17.99 -8.35 -10.36
N VAL A 14 18.35 -8.83 -11.55
CA VAL A 14 17.38 -9.22 -12.60
C VAL A 14 16.43 -10.34 -12.16
N LEU A 15 16.88 -11.26 -11.30
CA LEU A 15 16.05 -12.35 -10.78
C LEU A 15 15.02 -11.90 -9.74
N GLU A 16 15.18 -10.71 -9.15
CA GLU A 16 14.20 -10.12 -8.24
C GLU A 16 13.09 -9.35 -8.99
N PHE A 17 13.24 -9.12 -10.30
CA PHE A 17 12.17 -8.52 -11.09
C PHE A 17 10.98 -9.47 -11.24
N THR A 18 9.79 -8.89 -11.15
CA THR A 18 8.50 -9.58 -11.12
C THR A 18 7.63 -9.26 -12.34
N MET A 19 8.03 -8.28 -13.15
CA MET A 19 7.29 -7.78 -14.31
C MET A 19 8.21 -7.60 -15.54
N LYS A 20 7.65 -7.64 -16.76
CA LYS A 20 8.43 -7.42 -17.99
C LYS A 20 8.92 -5.97 -18.13
N GLU A 21 8.16 -5.02 -17.61
CA GLU A 21 8.45 -3.58 -17.65
C GLU A 21 9.77 -3.28 -16.93
N GLU A 22 10.01 -3.95 -15.80
CA GLU A 22 11.28 -3.85 -15.05
C GLU A 22 12.47 -4.34 -15.88
N LEU A 23 12.30 -5.43 -16.64
CA LEU A 23 13.33 -5.94 -17.54
C LEU A 23 13.60 -4.99 -18.71
N ILE A 24 12.55 -4.44 -19.32
CA ILE A 24 12.67 -3.47 -20.41
C ILE A 24 13.43 -2.24 -19.92
N ASN A 25 13.02 -1.69 -18.77
CA ASN A 25 13.68 -0.55 -18.14
C ASN A 25 15.14 -0.86 -17.83
N PHE A 26 15.44 -2.06 -17.33
CA PHE A 26 16.80 -2.48 -17.03
C PHE A 26 17.67 -2.58 -18.30
N MET A 27 17.15 -3.15 -19.40
CA MET A 27 17.87 -3.21 -20.68
C MET A 27 18.21 -1.82 -21.22
N CYS A 28 17.33 -0.83 -21.02
CA CYS A 28 17.54 0.54 -21.46
C CYS A 28 18.64 1.29 -20.70
N ILE A 29 19.15 0.78 -19.56
CA ILE A 29 20.19 1.44 -18.78
C ILE A 29 21.52 1.48 -19.54
N ASN A 30 22.00 0.32 -20.04
CA ASN A 30 23.18 0.20 -20.89
C ASN A 30 23.31 -1.21 -21.48
N HIS A 31 24.22 -1.40 -22.45
CA HIS A 31 24.45 -2.69 -23.12
C HIS A 31 24.82 -3.85 -22.18
N LYS A 32 25.50 -3.60 -21.04
CA LYS A 32 25.81 -4.68 -20.09
C LYS A 32 24.53 -5.24 -19.46
N CYS A 33 23.53 -4.39 -19.19
CA CYS A 33 22.24 -4.82 -18.67
C CYS A 33 21.47 -5.67 -19.69
N GLU A 34 21.56 -5.33 -20.97
CA GLU A 34 21.03 -6.17 -22.06
C GLU A 34 21.75 -7.53 -22.12
N ASP A 35 23.08 -7.54 -22.09
CA ASP A 35 23.90 -8.76 -22.09
C ASP A 35 23.56 -9.67 -20.90
N VAL A 36 23.31 -9.09 -19.72
CA VAL A 36 22.87 -9.83 -18.52
C VAL A 36 21.60 -10.62 -18.81
N ILE A 37 20.57 -9.97 -19.37
CA ILE A 37 19.28 -10.61 -19.65
C ILE A 37 19.43 -11.66 -20.76
N ARG A 38 20.20 -11.36 -21.82
CA ARG A 38 20.49 -12.34 -22.89
C ARG A 38 21.24 -13.58 -22.38
N SER A 39 22.08 -13.40 -21.35
CA SER A 39 22.81 -14.50 -20.71
C SER A 39 21.95 -15.34 -19.76
N LEU A 40 20.78 -14.84 -19.36
CA LEU A 40 19.93 -15.46 -18.36
C LEU A 40 19.36 -16.79 -18.88
N LYS A 41 19.67 -17.89 -18.19
CA LYS A 41 19.19 -19.24 -18.53
C LYS A 41 17.96 -19.67 -17.72
N ILE A 42 17.46 -18.78 -16.88
CA ILE A 42 16.32 -19.00 -16.00
C ILE A 42 15.38 -17.81 -16.11
N THR A 43 14.07 -18.04 -16.05
CA THR A 43 13.13 -16.92 -15.99
C THR A 43 13.19 -16.24 -14.61
N PRO A 44 13.05 -14.90 -14.52
CA PRO A 44 12.66 -14.25 -13.28
C PRO A 44 11.31 -14.78 -12.76
N LYS A 45 11.02 -14.55 -11.49
CA LYS A 45 9.78 -15.01 -10.85
C LYS A 45 8.64 -14.05 -11.13
N PHE A 46 8.20 -14.00 -12.38
CA PHE A 46 7.12 -13.08 -12.75
C PHE A 46 5.81 -13.40 -12.03
N ILE A 47 5.07 -12.35 -11.69
CA ILE A 47 3.77 -12.45 -11.00
C ILE A 47 2.60 -12.62 -11.97
N ASN A 48 2.82 -12.48 -13.28
CA ASN A 48 1.76 -12.60 -14.30
C ASN A 48 2.21 -13.34 -15.57
N ILE A 49 1.21 -13.88 -16.28
CA ILE A 49 1.40 -14.63 -17.53
C ILE A 49 1.95 -13.77 -18.68
N PRO A 50 1.47 -12.54 -18.93
CA PRO A 50 2.00 -11.69 -20.00
C PRO A 50 3.53 -11.49 -19.95
N SER A 51 4.11 -11.36 -18.75
CA SER A 51 5.55 -11.20 -18.58
C SER A 51 6.33 -12.43 -18.99
N TYR A 52 5.85 -13.63 -18.62
CA TYR A 52 6.44 -14.86 -19.13
C TYR A 52 6.33 -14.96 -20.65
N ARG A 53 5.14 -14.69 -21.23
CA ARG A 53 4.95 -14.77 -22.69
C ARG A 53 5.94 -13.85 -23.40
N TRP A 54 6.04 -12.61 -22.95
CA TRP A 54 7.02 -11.65 -23.47
C TRP A 54 8.45 -12.19 -23.35
N PHE A 55 8.82 -12.76 -22.21
CA PHE A 55 10.15 -13.31 -22.00
C PHE A 55 10.47 -14.47 -22.96
N PHE A 56 9.55 -15.43 -23.13
CA PHE A 56 9.72 -16.55 -24.08
C PHE A 56 9.70 -16.12 -25.55
N THR A 57 9.05 -15.00 -25.89
CA THR A 57 9.11 -14.44 -27.24
C THR A 57 10.49 -13.88 -27.58
N HIS A 58 11.21 -13.35 -26.59
CA HIS A 58 12.49 -12.66 -26.82
C HIS A 58 13.73 -13.47 -26.40
N PHE A 59 13.55 -14.47 -25.53
CA PHE A 59 14.62 -15.24 -24.92
C PHE A 59 14.28 -16.73 -24.87
N THR A 60 15.32 -17.57 -24.81
CA THR A 60 15.20 -19.03 -24.76
C THR A 60 15.77 -19.56 -23.44
N PRO A 61 15.02 -19.49 -22.32
CA PRO A 61 15.49 -19.98 -21.04
C PRO A 61 15.58 -21.51 -21.03
N ASP A 62 16.58 -22.06 -20.34
CA ASP A 62 16.68 -23.49 -20.09
C ASP A 62 15.80 -23.91 -18.89
N THR A 63 15.55 -22.98 -17.96
CA THR A 63 14.79 -23.20 -16.72
C THR A 63 13.64 -22.22 -16.59
N LEU A 64 12.45 -22.74 -16.32
CA LEU A 64 11.31 -21.95 -15.87
C LEU A 64 11.24 -21.97 -14.34
N ASP A 65 11.28 -20.82 -13.69
CA ASP A 65 10.94 -20.66 -12.26
C ASP A 65 9.61 -19.93 -12.16
N CYS A 66 8.54 -20.66 -11.83
CA CYS A 66 7.18 -20.13 -11.90
C CYS A 66 6.35 -20.47 -10.67
N HIS A 67 5.60 -19.47 -10.17
CA HIS A 67 4.61 -19.61 -9.10
C HIS A 67 3.16 -19.50 -9.60
N CYS A 68 2.96 -19.08 -10.84
CA CYS A 68 1.64 -18.90 -11.45
C CYS A 68 1.65 -19.49 -12.86
N VAL A 69 0.96 -20.60 -13.05
CA VAL A 69 0.85 -21.30 -14.33
C VAL A 69 -0.54 -21.89 -14.44
N ASP A 70 -1.24 -21.59 -15.53
CA ASP A 70 -2.54 -22.17 -15.89
C ASP A 70 -2.40 -23.10 -17.11
N ALA A 71 -3.51 -23.66 -17.58
CA ALA A 71 -3.54 -24.50 -18.77
C ALA A 71 -2.88 -23.86 -20.02
N SER A 72 -2.95 -22.54 -20.18
CA SER A 72 -2.37 -21.84 -21.34
C SER A 72 -0.85 -21.89 -21.36
N PHE A 73 -0.23 -22.35 -20.27
CA PHE A 73 1.21 -22.34 -20.08
C PHE A 73 1.91 -23.65 -20.46
N GLN A 74 1.16 -24.70 -20.78
CA GLN A 74 1.72 -26.03 -21.06
C GLN A 74 2.77 -26.02 -22.18
N SER A 75 2.56 -25.23 -23.24
CA SER A 75 3.51 -25.10 -24.36
C SER A 75 4.88 -24.56 -23.95
N TYR A 76 4.96 -23.74 -22.90
CA TYR A 76 6.24 -23.22 -22.38
C TYR A 76 6.96 -24.27 -21.51
N LEU A 77 6.22 -25.12 -20.79
CA LEU A 77 6.80 -26.26 -20.06
C LEU A 77 7.51 -27.26 -20.99
N GLU A 78 7.02 -27.37 -22.23
CA GLU A 78 7.62 -28.23 -23.25
C GLU A 78 8.96 -27.69 -23.74
N GLN A 79 9.10 -26.36 -23.86
CA GLN A 79 10.30 -25.68 -24.36
C GLN A 79 11.48 -25.72 -23.39
N VAL A 80 11.23 -25.82 -22.07
CA VAL A 80 12.29 -25.78 -21.05
C VAL A 80 12.81 -27.17 -20.69
N LYS A 81 14.06 -27.22 -20.21
CA LYS A 81 14.74 -28.44 -19.74
C LYS A 81 14.49 -28.72 -18.26
N CYS A 82 14.24 -27.66 -17.49
CA CYS A 82 14.06 -27.70 -16.04
C CYS A 82 12.87 -26.82 -15.63
N ILE A 83 12.13 -27.28 -14.62
CA ILE A 83 11.02 -26.55 -14.01
C ILE A 83 11.32 -26.38 -12.52
N ARG A 84 11.12 -25.18 -11.99
CA ARG A 84 11.26 -24.83 -10.57
C ARG A 84 9.94 -24.28 -10.04
N SER A 85 9.57 -24.79 -8.86
CA SER A 85 8.45 -24.29 -8.06
C SER A 85 7.04 -24.39 -8.68
N PRO A 86 6.73 -25.35 -9.58
CA PRO A 86 5.49 -25.31 -10.34
C PRO A 86 4.25 -25.38 -9.46
N THR A 87 3.25 -24.56 -9.75
CA THR A 87 1.95 -24.56 -9.06
C THR A 87 1.00 -25.56 -9.71
N LEU A 88 1.12 -26.83 -9.35
CA LEU A 88 0.35 -27.94 -9.95
C LEU A 88 -1.16 -27.88 -9.67
N VAL A 89 -1.60 -27.10 -8.67
CA VAL A 89 -3.02 -26.95 -8.28
C VAL A 89 -3.88 -26.43 -9.45
N PHE A 90 -3.36 -25.54 -10.28
CA PHE A 90 -4.11 -25.04 -11.44
C PHE A 90 -4.28 -26.10 -12.53
N PHE A 91 -3.26 -26.94 -12.76
CA PHE A 91 -3.38 -28.06 -13.69
C PHE A 91 -4.39 -29.11 -13.20
N ALA A 92 -4.48 -29.36 -11.89
CA ALA A 92 -5.54 -30.20 -11.33
C ALA A 92 -6.93 -29.58 -11.55
N LYS A 93 -7.06 -28.27 -11.27
CA LYS A 93 -8.31 -27.53 -11.49
C LYS A 93 -8.79 -27.59 -12.94
N ASP A 94 -7.86 -27.49 -13.89
CA ASP A 94 -8.14 -27.56 -15.33
C ASP A 94 -8.21 -29.01 -15.86
N LYS A 95 -8.11 -30.02 -14.98
CA LYS A 95 -8.10 -31.46 -15.30
C LYS A 95 -6.98 -31.90 -16.26
N LEU A 96 -5.87 -31.18 -16.24
CA LEU A 96 -4.67 -31.46 -17.03
C LEU A 96 -3.62 -32.29 -16.27
N LEU A 97 -3.78 -32.45 -14.96
CA LEU A 97 -2.86 -33.20 -14.11
C LEU A 97 -3.06 -34.73 -14.24
N THR A 98 -2.74 -35.28 -15.41
CA THR A 98 -2.89 -36.70 -15.75
C THR A 98 -1.60 -37.49 -15.59
N ASP A 99 -1.66 -38.82 -15.70
CA ASP A 99 -0.47 -39.69 -15.73
C ASP A 99 0.47 -39.35 -16.91
N GLU A 100 -0.10 -38.92 -18.04
CA GLU A 100 0.67 -38.44 -19.20
C GLU A 100 1.43 -37.16 -18.87
N PHE A 101 0.75 -36.21 -18.21
CA PHE A 101 1.38 -34.99 -17.73
C PHE A 101 2.53 -35.31 -16.75
N ALA A 102 2.30 -36.20 -15.80
CA ALA A 102 3.30 -36.62 -14.81
C ALA A 102 4.54 -37.17 -15.49
N SER A 103 4.36 -38.17 -16.36
CA SER A 103 5.43 -38.84 -17.10
C SER A 103 6.24 -37.85 -17.96
N LYS A 104 5.56 -36.83 -18.52
CA LYS A 104 6.19 -35.83 -19.38
C LYS A 104 6.96 -34.76 -18.61
N PHE A 105 6.42 -34.28 -17.49
CA PHE A 105 6.90 -33.05 -16.84
C PHE A 105 7.59 -33.27 -15.49
N PHE A 106 7.23 -34.30 -14.70
CA PHE A 106 7.87 -34.57 -13.41
C PHE A 106 9.39 -34.83 -13.51
N PRO A 107 9.90 -35.53 -14.56
CA PRO A 107 11.34 -35.67 -14.76
C PRO A 107 12.09 -34.34 -14.98
N LYS A 108 11.39 -33.27 -15.38
CA LYS A 108 11.97 -31.93 -15.53
C LYS A 108 11.96 -31.11 -14.24
N ILE A 109 11.21 -31.52 -13.21
CA ILE A 109 11.06 -30.75 -11.97
C ILE A 109 12.33 -30.85 -11.12
N THR A 110 12.90 -29.69 -10.78
CA THR A 110 14.11 -29.57 -9.94
C THR A 110 13.79 -29.05 -8.55
N ARG A 111 12.67 -28.35 -8.38
CA ARG A 111 12.19 -27.82 -7.09
C ARG A 111 10.68 -27.95 -7.02
N ILE A 112 10.15 -28.50 -5.92
CA ILE A 112 8.70 -28.60 -5.68
C ILE A 112 8.35 -28.23 -4.23
N VAL A 113 7.15 -27.67 -4.05
CA VAL A 113 6.55 -27.38 -2.75
C VAL A 113 5.29 -28.24 -2.61
N LEU A 114 5.22 -29.05 -1.55
CA LEU A 114 4.06 -29.88 -1.24
C LEU A 114 3.23 -29.26 -0.11
N TYR A 115 1.93 -29.16 -0.30
CA TYR A 115 1.04 -28.49 0.64
C TYR A 115 0.22 -29.49 1.44
N SER A 116 -0.24 -29.08 2.62
CA SER A 116 -1.14 -29.90 3.44
C SER A 116 -2.47 -30.17 2.76
N SER A 117 -2.86 -31.45 2.72
CA SER A 117 -4.20 -31.92 2.32
C SER A 117 -5.26 -31.76 3.43
N GLU A 118 -4.87 -31.21 4.59
CA GLU A 118 -5.71 -31.07 5.79
C GLU A 118 -6.01 -29.61 6.18
N ASN A 119 -5.43 -28.64 5.47
CA ASN A 119 -5.70 -27.22 5.74
C ASN A 119 -7.10 -26.83 5.24
N ARG A 120 -8.10 -26.97 6.11
CA ARG A 120 -9.52 -26.68 5.81
C ARG A 120 -9.80 -25.21 5.45
N ALA A 121 -8.88 -24.29 5.78
CA ALA A 121 -9.03 -22.88 5.43
C ALA A 121 -8.62 -22.58 3.97
N SER A 122 -7.98 -23.53 3.27
CA SER A 122 -7.59 -23.34 1.87
C SER A 122 -8.80 -23.53 0.93
N PRO A 123 -9.13 -22.56 0.07
CA PRO A 123 -10.20 -22.71 -0.91
C PRO A 123 -9.90 -23.77 -1.99
N ASN A 124 -8.63 -24.22 -2.10
CA ASN A 124 -8.17 -25.18 -3.12
C ASN A 124 -7.89 -26.58 -2.55
N ILE A 125 -8.45 -26.92 -1.39
CA ILE A 125 -8.08 -28.14 -0.64
C ILE A 125 -8.30 -29.45 -1.41
N GLU A 126 -9.36 -29.53 -2.23
CA GLU A 126 -9.64 -30.73 -3.05
C GLU A 126 -8.58 -30.92 -4.14
N TYR A 127 -8.19 -29.85 -4.83
CA TYR A 127 -7.12 -29.89 -5.83
C TYR A 127 -5.76 -30.15 -5.20
N ILE A 128 -5.48 -29.66 -3.98
CA ILE A 128 -4.26 -30.00 -3.25
C ILE A 128 -4.20 -31.50 -2.95
N LYS A 129 -5.32 -32.12 -2.55
CA LYS A 129 -5.41 -33.58 -2.36
C LYS A 129 -5.10 -34.33 -3.64
N GLU A 130 -5.67 -33.89 -4.75
CA GLU A 130 -5.41 -34.48 -6.08
C GLU A 130 -3.94 -34.35 -6.47
N VAL A 131 -3.35 -33.15 -6.34
CA VAL A 131 -1.93 -32.91 -6.61
C VAL A 131 -1.04 -33.82 -5.76
N ASN A 132 -1.29 -33.89 -4.45
CA ASN A 132 -0.49 -34.73 -3.56
C ASN A 132 -0.62 -36.20 -3.94
N ALA A 133 -1.83 -36.69 -4.22
CA ALA A 133 -2.04 -38.07 -4.65
C ALA A 133 -1.28 -38.38 -5.95
N MET A 134 -1.29 -37.46 -6.91
CA MET A 134 -0.58 -37.61 -8.19
C MET A 134 0.95 -37.60 -7.99
N VAL A 135 1.46 -36.66 -7.20
CA VAL A 135 2.89 -36.58 -6.84
C VAL A 135 3.37 -37.84 -6.09
N LEU A 136 2.57 -38.37 -5.16
CA LEU A 136 2.90 -39.61 -4.45
C LEU A 136 2.90 -40.82 -5.39
N LYS A 137 1.90 -40.94 -6.27
CA LYS A 137 1.81 -42.01 -7.26
C LYS A 137 3.02 -42.02 -8.20
N HIS A 138 3.49 -40.85 -8.60
CA HIS A 138 4.59 -40.67 -9.55
C HIS A 138 5.89 -40.19 -8.89
N SER A 139 6.10 -40.54 -7.62
CA SER A 139 7.27 -40.07 -6.85
C SER A 139 8.59 -40.44 -7.54
N HIS A 140 8.71 -41.65 -8.10
CA HIS A 140 9.91 -42.12 -8.80
C HIS A 140 10.22 -41.39 -10.12
N ASP A 141 9.28 -40.63 -10.68
CA ASP A 141 9.49 -39.90 -11.95
C ASP A 141 10.32 -38.62 -11.75
N PHE A 142 10.55 -38.21 -10.51
CA PHE A 142 11.33 -37.01 -10.15
C PHE A 142 12.86 -37.20 -10.24
N GLN A 143 13.38 -37.38 -11.46
CA GLN A 143 14.81 -37.68 -11.73
C GLN A 143 15.78 -36.51 -11.48
N LYS A 144 15.29 -35.28 -11.58
CA LYS A 144 16.09 -34.06 -11.44
C LYS A 144 15.80 -33.29 -10.15
N LEU A 145 15.02 -33.86 -9.23
CA LEU A 145 14.63 -33.16 -8.01
C LEU A 145 15.84 -32.88 -7.12
N VAL A 146 16.06 -31.59 -6.83
CA VAL A 146 17.16 -31.09 -5.99
C VAL A 146 16.60 -30.52 -4.69
N HIS A 147 15.44 -29.87 -4.75
CA HIS A 147 14.83 -29.19 -3.59
C HIS A 147 13.38 -29.63 -3.37
N LEU A 148 13.12 -30.25 -2.23
CA LEU A 148 11.80 -30.64 -1.77
C LEU A 148 11.42 -29.81 -0.54
N SER A 149 10.24 -29.22 -0.50
CA SER A 149 9.80 -28.45 0.67
C SER A 149 8.31 -28.50 0.88
N GLY A 150 7.84 -28.20 2.10
CA GLY A 150 6.42 -28.27 2.41
C GLY A 150 6.05 -28.87 3.76
N ASP A 151 4.83 -29.41 3.80
CA ASP A 151 4.25 -30.03 4.98
C ASP A 151 5.00 -31.31 5.36
N ILE A 152 5.37 -31.45 6.64
CA ILE A 152 6.17 -32.56 7.14
C ILE A 152 5.51 -33.92 6.90
N LYS A 153 4.18 -34.00 7.01
CA LYS A 153 3.45 -35.25 6.76
C LYS A 153 3.57 -35.65 5.29
N THR A 154 3.24 -34.72 4.39
CA THR A 154 3.26 -34.98 2.94
C THR A 154 4.67 -35.25 2.42
N ILE A 155 5.69 -34.57 2.96
CA ILE A 155 7.10 -34.89 2.66
C ILE A 155 7.47 -36.29 3.14
N THR A 156 7.04 -36.67 4.34
CA THR A 156 7.31 -38.02 4.87
C THR A 156 6.73 -39.08 3.94
N GLU A 157 5.45 -38.94 3.56
CA GLU A 157 4.76 -39.83 2.63
C GLU A 157 5.46 -39.88 1.26
N PHE A 158 5.93 -38.72 0.76
CA PHE A 158 6.70 -38.67 -0.48
C PHE A 158 8.00 -39.44 -0.38
N LEU A 159 8.80 -39.23 0.67
CA LEU A 159 10.09 -39.90 0.83
C LEU A 159 9.93 -41.40 1.05
N GLU A 160 8.89 -41.82 1.78
CA GLU A 160 8.54 -43.24 1.94
C GLU A 160 8.17 -43.87 0.61
N SER A 161 7.36 -43.20 -0.21
CA SER A 161 7.07 -43.69 -1.56
C SER A 161 8.33 -43.71 -2.43
N TYR A 162 9.08 -42.62 -2.47
CA TYR A 162 10.27 -42.43 -3.31
C TYR A 162 11.38 -43.45 -3.03
N THR A 163 11.52 -43.89 -1.77
CA THR A 163 12.59 -44.79 -1.32
C THR A 163 12.12 -46.20 -0.97
N GLU A 164 10.87 -46.54 -1.30
CA GLU A 164 10.24 -47.80 -0.89
C GLU A 164 10.35 -48.07 0.63
N ASN A 165 9.99 -47.08 1.44
CA ASN A 165 10.12 -47.04 2.90
C ASN A 165 11.58 -47.21 3.38
N GLY A 166 12.52 -46.56 2.68
CA GLY A 166 13.94 -46.56 3.00
C GLY A 166 14.72 -47.79 2.51
N LYS A 167 14.10 -48.71 1.77
CA LYS A 167 14.81 -49.84 1.13
C LYS A 167 15.77 -49.34 0.06
N GLU A 168 15.33 -48.37 -0.74
CA GLU A 168 16.07 -47.76 -1.86
C GLU A 168 16.64 -46.38 -1.49
N LYS A 169 17.13 -46.20 -0.26
CA LYS A 169 17.64 -44.90 0.22
C LYS A 169 18.93 -44.40 -0.44
N TYR A 170 19.57 -45.19 -1.31
CA TYR A 170 20.81 -44.82 -2.02
C TYR A 170 20.57 -44.34 -3.45
N ILE A 171 19.31 -44.19 -3.86
CA ILE A 171 18.97 -43.47 -5.09
C ILE A 171 19.32 -41.98 -4.96
N LYS A 172 19.21 -41.24 -6.07
CA LYS A 172 19.45 -39.80 -6.10
C LYS A 172 18.33 -39.05 -5.36
N LEU A 173 18.52 -38.81 -4.07
CA LEU A 173 17.62 -38.02 -3.24
C LEU A 173 17.76 -36.50 -3.49
N PRO A 174 16.73 -35.70 -3.16
CA PRO A 174 16.85 -34.25 -3.14
C PRO A 174 17.99 -33.82 -2.21
N SER A 175 18.84 -32.91 -2.65
CA SER A 175 19.95 -32.41 -1.83
C SER A 175 19.48 -31.49 -0.71
N ILE A 176 18.30 -30.87 -0.86
CA ILE A 176 17.70 -29.97 0.14
C ILE A 176 16.26 -30.42 0.39
N ILE A 177 15.94 -30.69 1.65
CA ILE A 177 14.61 -31.06 2.12
C ILE A 177 14.21 -30.06 3.22
N VAL A 178 13.13 -29.30 3.04
CA VAL A 178 12.67 -28.28 3.99
C VAL A 178 11.27 -28.60 4.52
N LEU A 179 11.18 -28.89 5.81
CA LEU A 179 9.96 -29.17 6.56
C LEU A 179 9.50 -27.85 7.21
N ASN A 180 8.40 -27.27 6.75
CA ASN A 180 8.01 -25.91 7.18
C ASN A 180 6.59 -25.78 7.75
N SER A 181 5.78 -26.83 7.65
CA SER A 181 4.41 -26.87 8.18
C SER A 181 4.00 -28.26 8.63
N LEU A 182 2.96 -28.33 9.48
CA LEU A 182 2.22 -29.54 9.83
C LEU A 182 0.73 -29.24 9.74
N ARG A 183 0.03 -29.98 8.89
CA ARG A 183 -1.37 -29.74 8.52
C ARG A 183 -1.62 -28.33 7.99
N GLY A 184 -0.59 -27.70 7.42
CA GLY A 184 -0.63 -26.32 6.90
C GLY A 184 -0.47 -25.23 7.95
N TYR A 185 -0.20 -25.62 9.20
CA TYR A 185 0.13 -24.70 10.29
C TYR A 185 1.64 -24.71 10.54
N SER A 186 2.15 -23.65 11.16
CA SER A 186 3.55 -23.57 11.56
C SER A 186 3.92 -24.71 12.53
N ILE A 187 5.10 -25.31 12.35
CA ILE A 187 5.51 -26.49 13.12
C ILE A 187 5.80 -26.11 14.58
N GLN A 188 5.17 -26.82 15.51
CA GLN A 188 5.56 -26.85 16.92
C GLN A 188 6.18 -28.21 17.23
N THR A 189 7.33 -28.24 17.91
CA THR A 189 8.00 -29.50 18.28
C THR A 189 7.13 -30.28 19.25
N ASN A 190 6.61 -31.43 18.82
CA ASN A 190 5.78 -32.32 19.62
C ASN A 190 5.99 -33.79 19.20
N TYR A 191 5.34 -34.74 19.87
CA TYR A 191 5.49 -36.16 19.58
C TYR A 191 5.16 -36.55 18.13
N GLU A 192 4.13 -35.90 17.54
CA GLU A 192 3.75 -36.15 16.15
C GLU A 192 4.87 -35.73 15.18
N VAL A 193 5.44 -34.53 15.35
CA VAL A 193 6.58 -34.05 14.56
C VAL A 193 7.78 -34.99 14.69
N LEU A 194 8.12 -35.41 15.92
CA LEU A 194 9.22 -36.35 16.16
C LEU A 194 8.99 -37.71 15.48
N SER A 195 7.74 -38.17 15.40
CA SER A 195 7.39 -39.41 14.71
C SER A 195 7.64 -39.33 13.20
N TYR A 196 7.34 -38.20 12.56
CA TYR A 196 7.63 -37.99 11.15
C TYR A 196 9.13 -37.89 10.90
N ILE A 197 9.87 -37.21 11.78
CA ILE A 197 11.33 -37.09 11.66
C ILE A 197 12.00 -38.46 11.69
N LYS A 198 11.61 -39.34 12.61
CA LYS A 198 12.13 -40.71 12.69
C LYS A 198 11.90 -41.48 11.38
N ARG A 199 10.73 -41.31 10.76
CA ARG A 199 10.39 -41.93 9.47
C ARG A 199 11.23 -41.35 8.31
N ILE A 200 11.43 -40.03 8.29
CA ILE A 200 12.30 -39.36 7.31
C ILE A 200 13.75 -39.86 7.45
N GLU A 201 14.27 -39.99 8.67
CA GLU A 201 15.64 -40.47 8.94
C GLU A 201 15.85 -41.94 8.52
N VAL A 202 14.79 -42.75 8.41
CA VAL A 202 14.86 -44.10 7.81
C VAL A 202 15.02 -44.02 6.29
N CYS A 203 14.38 -43.05 5.65
CA CYS A 203 14.35 -42.89 4.19
C CYS A 203 15.60 -42.17 3.64
N VAL A 204 16.29 -41.35 4.44
CA VAL A 204 17.43 -40.54 3.99
C VAL A 204 18.74 -41.08 4.56
N PRO A 205 19.76 -41.42 3.73
CA PRO A 205 21.02 -42.00 4.18
C PRO A 205 21.91 -40.97 4.90
N ASP A 206 22.81 -41.46 5.74
CA ASP A 206 23.74 -40.66 6.54
C ASP A 206 25.06 -40.41 5.79
N ASN A 207 24.98 -39.73 4.65
CA ASN A 207 26.15 -39.47 3.80
C ASN A 207 26.39 -37.99 3.50
N GLY A 208 25.57 -37.09 4.08
CA GLY A 208 25.67 -35.65 3.90
C GLY A 208 25.20 -35.13 2.53
N VAL A 209 24.72 -36.00 1.63
CA VAL A 209 24.25 -35.58 0.28
C VAL A 209 22.92 -34.82 0.38
N SER A 210 22.02 -35.27 1.25
CA SER A 210 20.73 -34.64 1.52
C SER A 210 20.78 -33.90 2.85
N GLN A 211 20.50 -32.59 2.82
CA GLN A 211 20.36 -31.76 4.00
C GLN A 211 18.88 -31.60 4.33
N ILE A 212 18.50 -31.91 5.57
CA ILE A 212 17.12 -31.82 6.04
C ILE A 212 17.02 -30.64 7.01
N PHE A 213 16.13 -29.70 6.70
CA PHE A 213 15.87 -28.51 7.48
C PHE A 213 14.47 -28.57 8.07
N LEU A 214 14.33 -28.40 9.37
CA LEU A 214 13.06 -28.24 10.05
C LEU A 214 12.89 -26.79 10.48
N ILE A 215 11.88 -26.09 9.94
CA ILE A 215 11.60 -24.71 10.29
C ILE A 215 10.38 -24.68 11.22
N SER A 216 10.66 -24.50 12.52
CA SER A 216 9.65 -24.37 13.56
C SER A 216 9.12 -22.94 13.67
N PHE A 217 7.90 -22.79 14.20
CA PHE A 217 7.32 -21.50 14.52
C PHE A 217 8.13 -20.76 15.58
N ARG A 218 8.38 -21.43 16.72
CA ARG A 218 9.10 -20.88 17.88
C ARG A 218 10.27 -21.78 18.21
N GLN A 219 11.31 -21.20 18.80
CA GLN A 219 12.34 -21.99 19.46
C GLN A 219 11.74 -22.76 20.66
N ALA A 220 12.29 -23.93 20.96
CA ALA A 220 11.90 -24.66 22.17
C ALA A 220 12.43 -23.98 23.45
N GLU A 221 11.65 -24.11 24.53
CA GLU A 221 12.05 -23.66 25.87
C GLU A 221 12.99 -24.65 26.56
N ASN A 222 12.94 -25.94 26.21
CA ASN A 222 13.72 -27.00 26.84
C ASN A 222 14.70 -27.65 25.84
N GLU A 223 15.97 -27.73 26.20
CA GLU A 223 16.99 -28.36 25.35
C GLU A 223 16.74 -29.86 25.11
N ASN A 224 16.00 -30.52 26.01
CA ASN A 224 15.65 -31.93 25.89
C ASN A 224 14.68 -32.22 24.73
N ASP A 225 13.94 -31.21 24.26
CA ASP A 225 13.06 -31.34 23.09
C ASP A 225 13.85 -31.64 21.82
N PHE A 226 15.18 -31.47 21.87
CA PHE A 226 16.09 -31.67 20.75
C PHE A 226 16.88 -32.98 20.74
N VAL A 227 16.64 -33.89 21.68
CA VAL A 227 17.47 -35.11 21.84
C VAL A 227 17.34 -36.07 20.65
N ASP A 228 16.23 -36.01 19.93
CA ASP A 228 15.89 -36.94 18.85
C ASP A 228 16.35 -36.50 17.44
N PHE A 229 16.89 -35.28 17.26
CA PHE A 229 17.34 -34.82 15.94
C PHE A 229 18.78 -35.29 15.67
N ARG A 230 18.94 -36.32 14.82
CA ARG A 230 20.28 -36.81 14.45
C ARG A 230 20.77 -36.22 13.15
N ARG A 231 19.89 -36.12 12.14
CA ARG A 231 20.22 -35.67 10.78
C ARG A 231 19.52 -34.39 10.35
N VAL A 232 18.56 -33.93 11.15
CA VAL A 232 17.73 -32.77 10.84
C VAL A 232 18.33 -31.54 11.47
N GLN A 233 18.62 -30.54 10.64
CA GLN A 233 19.01 -29.20 11.08
C GLN A 233 17.74 -28.43 11.46
N TYR A 234 17.66 -28.00 12.71
CA TYR A 234 16.52 -27.26 13.23
C TYR A 234 16.74 -25.76 13.06
N TYR A 235 15.74 -25.05 12.57
CA TYR A 235 15.66 -23.60 12.48
C TYR A 235 14.31 -23.14 13.04
N TYR A 236 14.20 -21.86 13.40
CA TYR A 236 12.95 -21.30 13.94
C TYR A 236 12.71 -19.87 13.44
N ARG A 237 11.44 -19.47 13.35
CA ARG A 237 11.05 -18.16 12.81
C ARG A 237 10.91 -17.06 13.85
N ASN A 238 10.47 -17.42 15.07
CA ASN A 238 10.20 -16.45 16.14
C ASN A 238 11.11 -16.70 17.35
N VAL A 239 11.79 -15.65 17.81
CA VAL A 239 12.50 -15.61 19.09
C VAL A 239 11.58 -15.15 20.22
N HIS A 240 11.86 -15.56 21.45
CA HIS A 240 11.16 -15.12 22.65
C HIS A 240 12.05 -15.28 23.89
N SER A 241 11.71 -14.60 24.98
CA SER A 241 12.55 -14.54 26.20
C SER A 241 12.83 -15.85 26.91
N ARG A 242 12.00 -16.88 26.68
CA ARG A 242 12.10 -18.18 27.38
C ARG A 242 12.83 -19.24 26.57
N MET A 243 13.36 -18.85 25.42
CA MET A 243 14.04 -19.75 24.54
C MET A 243 15.33 -20.30 25.18
N CYS A 244 15.68 -21.55 24.90
CA CYS A 244 16.91 -22.14 25.43
C CYS A 244 18.17 -21.68 24.67
N THR A 245 19.36 -22.09 25.13
CA THR A 245 20.61 -21.66 24.50
C THR A 245 21.02 -22.52 23.31
N LYS A 246 20.60 -23.79 23.28
CA LYS A 246 20.86 -24.71 22.19
C LYS A 246 20.27 -24.20 20.87
N TRP A 247 21.12 -24.14 19.84
CA TRP A 247 20.80 -23.66 18.49
C TRP A 247 20.30 -22.22 18.42
N SER A 248 20.74 -21.38 19.35
CA SER A 248 20.43 -19.94 19.38
C SER A 248 20.92 -19.16 18.16
N ASP A 249 21.72 -19.76 17.28
CA ASP A 249 22.22 -19.24 16.01
C ASP A 249 21.43 -19.74 14.78
N HIS A 250 20.42 -20.59 14.97
CA HIS A 250 19.61 -21.15 13.88
C HIS A 250 18.30 -20.37 13.64
N LEU A 251 18.33 -19.05 13.87
CA LEU A 251 17.20 -18.17 13.58
C LEU A 251 17.03 -18.00 12.06
N TYR A 252 15.82 -18.26 11.57
CA TYR A 252 15.46 -18.03 10.18
C TYR A 252 15.13 -16.55 9.95
N CYS A 253 16.06 -15.81 9.34
CA CYS A 253 15.89 -14.41 8.97
C CYS A 253 15.58 -14.28 7.47
N GLU A 254 14.33 -13.96 7.16
CA GLU A 254 13.87 -13.81 5.79
C GLU A 254 13.88 -12.34 5.40
N LYS A 255 14.63 -12.00 4.34
CA LYS A 255 14.73 -10.62 3.82
C LYS A 255 15.14 -9.57 4.88
N GLY A 256 16.00 -9.96 5.83
CA GLY A 256 16.47 -9.07 6.89
C GLY A 256 15.45 -8.79 7.99
N VAL A 257 14.36 -9.58 8.07
CA VAL A 257 13.31 -9.45 9.09
C VAL A 257 13.42 -10.57 10.11
N VAL A 258 13.42 -10.18 11.39
CA VAL A 258 13.32 -11.10 12.53
C VAL A 258 12.00 -10.90 13.27
N ASN A 259 11.33 -12.00 13.60
CA ASN A 259 10.10 -11.97 14.38
C ASN A 259 10.40 -12.24 15.86
N VAL A 260 9.85 -11.39 16.73
CA VAL A 260 9.96 -11.49 18.18
C VAL A 260 8.56 -11.69 18.76
N GLU A 261 8.39 -12.67 19.64
CA GLU A 261 7.10 -12.94 20.25
C GLU A 261 7.06 -12.58 21.74
N GLY A 262 6.02 -11.82 22.13
CA GLY A 262 5.80 -11.41 23.51
C GLY A 262 6.87 -10.44 24.00
N GLN A 263 6.82 -10.10 25.30
CA GLN A 263 7.79 -9.18 25.91
C GLN A 263 9.20 -9.79 25.98
N VAL A 264 10.22 -8.98 25.70
CA VAL A 264 11.63 -9.36 25.84
C VAL A 264 12.14 -9.04 27.25
N ASN A 265 12.82 -9.99 27.90
CA ASN A 265 13.48 -9.79 29.19
C ASN A 265 14.93 -9.39 28.98
N GLY A 266 15.28 -8.13 29.26
CA GLY A 266 16.63 -7.61 29.08
C GLY A 266 17.12 -7.81 27.66
N ASN A 267 18.37 -8.26 27.51
CA ASN A 267 18.99 -8.49 26.20
C ASN A 267 19.09 -9.99 25.84
N ALA A 268 18.19 -10.83 26.39
CA ALA A 268 18.26 -12.29 26.30
C ALA A 268 18.34 -12.82 24.86
N ILE A 269 17.79 -12.08 23.89
CA ILE A 269 17.72 -12.49 22.48
C ILE A 269 18.67 -11.71 21.56
N ASN A 270 19.40 -10.70 22.07
CA ASN A 270 20.15 -9.77 21.22
C ASN A 270 21.22 -10.47 20.39
N ARG A 271 22.00 -11.37 21.01
CA ARG A 271 23.05 -12.11 20.30
C ARG A 271 22.48 -12.95 19.14
N THR A 272 21.33 -13.58 19.36
CA THR A 272 20.62 -14.35 18.32
C THR A 272 20.19 -13.44 17.16
N ILE A 273 19.65 -12.25 17.47
CA ILE A 273 19.27 -11.26 16.47
C ILE A 273 20.51 -10.76 15.70
N GLU A 274 21.58 -10.39 16.39
CA GLU A 274 22.80 -9.84 15.79
C GLU A 274 23.49 -10.83 14.84
N ASN A 275 23.46 -12.13 15.15
CA ASN A 275 24.08 -13.17 14.33
C ASN A 275 23.47 -13.33 12.93
N VAL A 276 22.23 -12.88 12.71
CA VAL A 276 21.53 -13.00 11.42
C VAL A 276 21.49 -11.69 10.63
N TYR A 277 22.17 -10.65 11.13
CA TYR A 277 22.30 -9.31 10.52
C TYR A 277 20.99 -8.72 9.97
N PRO A 278 19.89 -8.70 10.76
CA PRO A 278 18.62 -8.16 10.30
C PRO A 278 18.63 -6.63 10.29
N TYR A 279 17.77 -6.06 9.46
CA TYR A 279 17.50 -4.62 9.41
C TYR A 279 16.19 -4.29 10.15
N THR A 280 15.24 -5.23 10.19
CA THR A 280 13.91 -5.04 10.76
C THR A 280 13.62 -6.05 11.87
N VAL A 281 13.02 -5.57 12.95
CA VAL A 281 12.39 -6.41 13.98
C VAL A 281 10.88 -6.22 13.94
N GLU A 282 10.16 -7.34 13.83
CA GLU A 282 8.71 -7.40 13.99
C GLU A 282 8.34 -8.09 15.30
N MET A 283 7.94 -7.29 16.29
CA MET A 283 7.49 -7.78 17.59
C MET A 283 5.98 -7.96 17.59
N ARG A 284 5.52 -9.13 18.03
CA ARG A 284 4.10 -9.53 17.95
C ARG A 284 3.58 -10.06 19.27
N TYR A 285 2.27 -9.87 19.49
CA TYR A 285 1.52 -10.49 20.59
C TYR A 285 2.04 -10.14 22.00
N VAL A 286 2.47 -8.89 22.20
CA VAL A 286 2.78 -8.39 23.54
C VAL A 286 1.46 -8.10 24.27
N ASN A 287 0.97 -9.10 25.00
CA ASN A 287 -0.34 -9.01 25.65
C ASN A 287 -0.28 -8.73 27.16
N THR A 288 0.90 -8.84 27.75
CA THR A 288 1.16 -8.51 29.16
C THR A 288 2.51 -7.84 29.28
N ILE A 289 2.61 -6.82 30.13
CA ILE A 289 3.89 -6.24 30.56
C ILE A 289 4.18 -6.74 31.98
N ASP A 290 5.14 -7.66 32.10
CA ASP A 290 5.67 -8.09 33.39
C ASP A 290 6.68 -7.03 33.88
N PRO A 291 6.42 -6.37 35.01
CA PRO A 291 7.33 -5.36 35.57
C PRO A 291 8.65 -5.96 36.08
N LYS A 292 8.75 -7.29 36.21
CA LYS A 292 9.99 -7.97 36.59
C LYS A 292 10.96 -8.12 35.42
N PHE A 293 10.49 -7.95 34.18
CA PHE A 293 11.36 -8.05 33.02
C PHE A 293 12.25 -6.82 32.97
N GLU A 294 13.54 -7.07 32.75
CA GLU A 294 14.51 -6.02 32.52
C GLU A 294 14.22 -5.30 31.19
N LEU A 295 14.61 -4.03 31.13
CA LEU A 295 14.50 -3.19 29.96
C LEU A 295 15.22 -3.82 28.75
N TRP A 296 14.53 -3.99 27.64
CA TRP A 296 15.15 -4.46 26.41
C TRP A 296 15.80 -3.30 25.64
N SER A 297 17.08 -3.43 25.32
CA SER A 297 17.76 -2.55 24.36
C SER A 297 17.81 -3.23 23.01
N VAL A 298 17.01 -2.75 22.05
CA VAL A 298 17.01 -3.28 20.69
C VAL A 298 18.42 -3.15 20.08
N PRO A 299 18.96 -4.20 19.43
CA PRO A 299 20.29 -4.16 18.84
C PRO A 299 20.50 -3.01 17.85
N MET A 300 21.72 -2.45 17.82
CA MET A 300 22.09 -1.31 16.95
C MET A 300 22.06 -1.65 15.44
N CYS A 301 22.08 -2.92 15.07
CA CYS A 301 21.94 -3.34 13.67
C CYS A 301 20.52 -3.12 13.12
N ILE A 302 19.51 -3.00 14.01
CA ILE A 302 18.12 -2.77 13.62
C ILE A 302 17.90 -1.29 13.33
N GLN A 303 17.24 -0.99 12.22
CA GLN A 303 16.80 0.36 11.86
C GLN A 303 15.28 0.50 11.84
N ASP A 304 14.56 -0.60 11.60
CA ASP A 304 13.10 -0.62 11.58
C ASP A 304 12.55 -1.46 12.74
N PHE A 305 11.69 -0.85 13.57
CA PHE A 305 10.98 -1.54 14.63
C PHE A 305 9.47 -1.51 14.37
N VAL A 306 8.86 -2.69 14.38
CA VAL A 306 7.43 -2.86 14.16
C VAL A 306 6.80 -3.59 15.35
N LEU A 307 5.81 -2.98 16.00
CA LEU A 307 4.96 -3.65 17.00
C LEU A 307 3.59 -3.94 16.39
N ILE A 308 3.20 -5.21 16.37
CA ILE A 308 2.00 -5.68 15.67
C ILE A 308 1.12 -6.49 16.61
N ASN A 309 -0.21 -6.35 16.51
CA ASN A 309 -1.20 -7.20 17.18
C ASN A 309 -0.94 -7.36 18.68
N SER A 310 -0.68 -6.25 19.36
CA SER A 310 -0.23 -6.24 20.76
C SER A 310 -1.19 -5.43 21.61
N ARG A 311 -1.75 -6.03 22.66
CA ARG A 311 -2.78 -5.42 23.48
C ARG A 311 -2.59 -5.78 24.94
N VAL A 312 -2.42 -4.78 25.79
CA VAL A 312 -2.43 -4.96 27.24
C VAL A 312 -3.76 -4.51 27.82
N ASP A 313 -4.23 -5.15 28.90
CA ASP A 313 -5.56 -4.87 29.46
C ASP A 313 -5.67 -3.45 30.03
N VAL A 314 -4.56 -2.95 30.57
CA VAL A 314 -4.45 -1.64 31.22
C VAL A 314 -3.26 -0.91 30.61
N PRO A 315 -3.37 0.42 30.34
CA PRO A 315 -2.24 1.24 29.90
C PRO A 315 -0.96 0.96 30.69
N ALA A 316 0.08 0.51 30.00
CA ALA A 316 1.33 0.10 30.64
C ALA A 316 2.55 0.70 29.92
N VAL A 317 3.57 1.06 30.70
CA VAL A 317 4.85 1.52 30.15
C VAL A 317 5.54 0.36 29.46
N PHE A 318 5.86 0.52 28.19
CA PHE A 318 6.54 -0.49 27.41
C PHE A 318 8.06 -0.41 27.66
N PRO A 319 8.68 -1.43 28.28
CA PRO A 319 10.06 -1.34 28.76
C PRO A 319 11.05 -1.62 27.63
N ILE A 320 11.26 -0.62 26.77
CA ILE A 320 12.13 -0.73 25.60
C ILE A 320 13.01 0.51 25.40
N THR A 321 14.20 0.29 24.86
CA THR A 321 15.09 1.32 24.31
C THR A 321 15.46 0.97 22.88
N MET A 322 15.54 2.00 22.03
CA MET A 322 15.64 1.85 20.58
C MET A 322 16.79 2.70 20.02
N PRO A 323 18.05 2.43 20.39
CA PRO A 323 19.16 3.33 20.09
C PRO A 323 19.48 3.40 18.58
N GLY A 324 19.23 2.34 17.80
CA GLY A 324 19.50 2.31 16.35
C GLY A 324 18.31 2.60 15.44
N ILE A 325 17.09 2.73 16.01
CA ILE A 325 15.85 2.73 15.21
C ILE A 325 15.62 4.09 14.56
N LYS A 326 15.38 4.05 13.24
CA LYS A 326 14.95 5.18 12.41
C LYS A 326 13.45 5.19 12.17
N THR A 327 12.84 4.01 12.04
CA THR A 327 11.42 3.90 11.73
C THR A 327 10.70 3.11 12.82
N LEU A 328 9.73 3.76 13.47
CA LEU A 328 8.85 3.14 14.47
C LEU A 328 7.45 2.95 13.89
N LYS A 329 7.02 1.69 13.77
CA LYS A 329 5.71 1.31 13.21
C LYS A 329 4.88 0.58 14.27
N LEU A 330 3.67 1.04 14.53
CA LEU A 330 2.72 0.43 15.46
C LEU A 330 1.44 0.06 14.69
N PHE A 331 1.11 -1.22 14.67
CA PHE A 331 -0.04 -1.76 13.93
C PHE A 331 -0.95 -2.58 14.84
N GLU A 332 -2.21 -2.18 14.99
CA GLU A 332 -3.18 -2.87 15.84
C GLU A 332 -2.67 -3.02 17.29
N VAL A 333 -2.18 -1.90 17.84
CA VAL A 333 -1.60 -1.79 19.20
C VAL A 333 -2.57 -1.09 20.15
N ASP A 334 -2.86 -1.67 21.32
CA ASP A 334 -3.78 -1.11 22.33
C ASP A 334 -3.15 -1.02 23.73
N ASN A 335 -3.29 0.15 24.39
CA ASN A 335 -2.87 0.45 25.76
C ASN A 335 -1.35 0.51 26.02
N PHE A 336 -0.56 1.03 25.08
CA PHE A 336 0.89 1.16 25.26
C PHE A 336 1.29 2.59 25.61
N ILE A 337 2.14 2.73 26.64
CA ILE A 337 2.78 3.98 27.02
C ILE A 337 4.27 3.86 26.71
N PHE A 338 4.78 4.77 25.88
CA PHE A 338 6.21 4.93 25.64
C PHE A 338 6.70 6.05 26.55
N SER A 339 7.84 5.79 27.22
CA SER A 339 8.44 6.65 28.24
C SER A 339 9.96 6.61 28.12
N THR A 340 10.46 6.85 26.90
CA THR A 340 11.88 6.66 26.54
C THR A 340 12.34 7.70 25.51
N ASN A 341 13.65 7.93 25.43
CA ASN A 341 14.22 8.80 24.41
C ASN A 341 14.43 8.03 23.09
N PHE A 342 13.95 8.60 22.00
CA PHE A 342 14.12 8.12 20.63
C PHE A 342 15.12 9.03 19.90
N GLU A 343 16.41 8.68 20.01
CA GLU A 343 17.51 9.50 19.48
C GLU A 343 17.61 9.52 17.96
N ASN A 344 17.15 8.46 17.30
CA ASN A 344 17.34 8.26 15.87
C ASN A 344 16.04 8.11 15.09
N VAL A 345 14.88 8.09 15.76
CA VAL A 345 13.60 7.88 15.08
C VAL A 345 13.24 9.10 14.25
N GLU A 346 13.18 8.90 12.94
CA GLU A 346 12.86 9.90 11.92
C GLU A 346 11.39 9.81 11.48
N THR A 347 10.81 8.61 11.53
CA THR A 347 9.44 8.33 11.08
C THR A 347 8.67 7.52 12.10
N VAL A 348 7.45 7.97 12.41
CA VAL A 348 6.51 7.28 13.31
C VAL A 348 5.21 7.00 12.54
N VAL A 349 4.82 5.73 12.49
CA VAL A 349 3.59 5.26 11.82
C VAL A 349 2.71 4.53 12.83
N LEU A 350 1.46 4.96 12.97
CA LEU A 350 0.43 4.32 13.78
C LEU A 350 -0.74 3.95 12.88
N LYS A 351 -1.14 2.67 12.88
CA LYS A 351 -2.31 2.21 12.14
C LYS A 351 -3.19 1.33 13.02
N LYS A 352 -4.48 1.66 13.10
CA LYS A 352 -5.47 0.93 13.90
C LYS A 352 -5.06 0.79 15.39
N CYS A 353 -4.37 1.80 15.93
CA CYS A 353 -3.94 1.82 17.32
C CYS A 353 -5.02 2.43 18.23
N ILE A 354 -5.04 1.99 19.49
CA ILE A 354 -5.98 2.48 20.50
C ILE A 354 -5.20 2.83 21.78
N ARG A 355 -5.44 4.00 22.37
CA ARG A 355 -4.84 4.38 23.67
C ARG A 355 -3.31 4.22 23.70
N VAL A 356 -2.64 4.72 22.66
CA VAL A 356 -1.17 4.78 22.60
C VAL A 356 -0.71 6.16 23.07
N THR A 357 0.17 6.20 24.06
CA THR A 357 0.69 7.44 24.64
C THR A 357 2.21 7.48 24.54
N PHE A 358 2.75 8.57 24.01
CA PHE A 358 4.15 8.96 24.15
C PHE A 358 4.18 10.04 25.23
N ASP A 359 4.56 9.68 26.44
CA ASP A 359 4.42 10.55 27.61
C ASP A 359 5.44 11.71 27.63
N GLU A 360 5.40 12.53 28.68
CA GLU A 360 6.28 13.71 28.82
C GLU A 360 7.78 13.37 28.89
N LYS A 361 8.13 12.12 29.22
CA LYS A 361 9.52 11.66 29.24
C LYS A 361 9.98 11.20 27.86
N THR A 362 9.04 10.99 26.94
CA THR A 362 9.39 10.67 25.57
C THR A 362 10.02 11.86 24.88
N GLN A 363 11.16 11.63 24.24
CA GLN A 363 11.81 12.63 23.40
C GLN A 363 12.06 12.05 22.02
N PHE A 364 11.87 12.86 20.99
CA PHE A 364 12.19 12.52 19.62
C PHE A 364 13.23 13.51 19.10
N GLU A 365 14.47 13.03 18.97
CA GLU A 365 15.58 13.90 18.56
C GLU A 365 15.63 14.14 17.05
N LYS A 366 15.03 13.25 16.23
CA LYS A 366 15.13 13.28 14.76
C LYS A 366 13.81 13.14 14.01
N LEU A 367 12.67 13.15 14.71
CA LEU A 367 11.36 12.92 14.09
C LEU A 367 11.04 14.03 13.07
N ARG A 368 10.74 13.60 11.84
CA ARG A 368 10.38 14.44 10.70
C ARG A 368 8.99 14.12 10.16
N VAL A 369 8.59 12.85 10.20
CA VAL A 369 7.32 12.38 9.62
C VAL A 369 6.49 11.61 10.64
N MET A 370 5.23 12.01 10.79
CA MET A 370 4.26 11.28 11.60
C MET A 370 3.01 10.95 10.77
N TRP A 371 2.59 9.68 10.83
CA TRP A 371 1.39 9.19 10.17
C TRP A 371 0.52 8.40 11.12
N ILE A 372 -0.74 8.82 11.26
CA ILE A 372 -1.72 8.23 12.17
C ILE A 372 -2.97 7.88 11.34
N GLU A 373 -3.29 6.60 11.22
CA GLU A 373 -4.43 6.13 10.44
C GLU A 373 -5.34 5.22 11.25
N SER A 374 -6.65 5.50 11.20
CA SER A 374 -7.68 4.67 11.82
C SER A 374 -7.46 4.42 13.32
N CYS A 375 -6.91 5.41 14.02
CA CYS A 375 -6.54 5.29 15.43
C CYS A 375 -7.60 5.90 16.38
N THR A 376 -7.48 5.64 17.68
CA THR A 376 -8.35 6.22 18.70
C THR A 376 -7.56 6.51 19.97
N LEU A 377 -7.71 7.71 20.55
CA LEU A 377 -7.06 8.13 21.79
C LEU A 377 -5.52 8.04 21.71
N ILE A 378 -4.93 8.74 20.74
CA ILE A 378 -3.47 8.85 20.62
C ILE A 378 -3.01 10.10 21.37
N SER A 379 -1.95 9.99 22.16
CA SER A 379 -1.40 11.14 22.89
C SER A 379 0.10 11.24 22.70
N LEU A 380 0.56 12.42 22.29
CA LEU A 380 1.96 12.79 22.15
C LEU A 380 2.24 13.98 23.08
N LYS A 381 2.69 13.66 24.29
CA LYS A 381 3.07 14.63 25.32
C LYS A 381 4.58 14.89 25.35
N GLY A 382 5.33 13.99 24.72
CA GLY A 382 6.78 14.06 24.57
C GLY A 382 7.26 15.25 23.74
N TYR A 383 8.56 15.53 23.81
CA TYR A 383 9.19 16.66 23.15
C TYR A 383 9.93 16.24 21.87
N THR A 384 9.73 16.98 20.78
CA THR A 384 10.50 16.85 19.53
C THR A 384 11.58 17.94 19.52
N LYS A 385 12.85 17.59 19.31
CA LYS A 385 13.93 18.59 19.12
C LYS A 385 14.10 18.98 17.66
N THR A 386 13.82 18.05 16.75
CA THR A 386 13.85 18.32 15.32
C THR A 386 12.54 18.87 14.81
N GLU A 387 12.68 19.45 13.63
CA GLU A 387 11.62 20.00 12.81
C GLU A 387 10.71 18.87 12.32
N LEU A 388 9.59 18.63 13.00
CA LEU A 388 8.53 17.78 12.48
C LEU A 388 8.03 18.40 11.18
N GLU A 389 8.29 17.82 10.02
CA GLU A 389 7.99 18.40 8.72
C GLU A 389 6.56 18.09 8.27
N ARG A 390 6.07 16.89 8.59
CA ARG A 390 4.76 16.42 8.15
C ARG A 390 4.01 15.64 9.23
N VAL A 391 2.74 15.97 9.38
CA VAL A 391 1.78 15.20 10.18
C VAL A 391 0.59 14.85 9.31
N THR A 392 0.33 13.57 9.12
CA THR A 392 -0.88 13.09 8.45
C THR A 392 -1.73 12.28 9.44
N ILE A 393 -2.98 12.69 9.64
CA ILE A 393 -3.94 12.05 10.52
C ILE A 393 -5.20 11.73 9.72
N LYS A 394 -5.50 10.44 9.56
CA LYS A 394 -6.61 9.94 8.75
C LYS A 394 -7.54 9.05 9.56
N ALA A 395 -8.85 9.21 9.40
CA ALA A 395 -9.89 8.35 9.97
C ALA A 395 -9.75 8.13 11.50
N THR A 396 -9.29 9.14 12.23
CA THR A 396 -8.85 9.00 13.63
C THR A 396 -9.74 9.78 14.58
N ARG A 397 -10.07 9.19 15.75
CA ARG A 397 -11.12 9.69 16.65
C ARG A 397 -10.69 10.58 17.80
N SER A 398 -9.41 10.58 18.16
CA SER A 398 -8.88 11.48 19.17
C SER A 398 -7.35 11.47 19.10
N VAL A 399 -6.73 12.63 18.92
CA VAL A 399 -5.28 12.81 19.00
C VAL A 399 -4.96 14.11 19.74
N ASP A 400 -4.12 14.03 20.77
CA ASP A 400 -3.58 15.20 21.47
C ASP A 400 -2.06 15.26 21.28
N ILE A 401 -1.60 16.30 20.59
CA ILE A 401 -0.19 16.66 20.40
C ILE A 401 0.06 17.91 21.26
N GLU A 402 0.49 17.69 22.51
CA GLU A 402 0.53 18.72 23.56
C GLU A 402 1.75 19.66 23.46
N LYS A 403 2.79 19.29 22.71
CA LYS A 403 4.04 20.06 22.64
C LYS A 403 4.23 20.79 21.32
N ARG A 404 4.83 21.98 21.46
CA ARG A 404 5.12 22.96 20.41
C ARG A 404 6.06 22.38 19.35
N ASN A 405 5.65 22.46 18.08
CA ASN A 405 6.49 22.15 16.91
C ASN A 405 6.71 23.41 16.08
N ASP A 406 7.95 23.92 16.07
CA ASP A 406 8.30 25.22 15.48
C ASP A 406 8.56 25.20 13.97
N ASN A 407 8.55 24.04 13.30
CA ASN A 407 8.92 23.94 11.89
C ASN A 407 7.99 22.99 11.10
N LEU A 408 6.74 22.88 11.57
CA LEU A 408 5.70 22.10 10.91
C LEU A 408 5.36 22.71 9.56
N LYS A 409 5.63 21.97 8.48
CA LYS A 409 5.42 22.42 7.10
C LYS A 409 4.05 22.00 6.58
N ASN A 410 3.66 20.76 6.84
CA ASN A 410 2.42 20.17 6.31
C ASN A 410 1.64 19.45 7.40
N ILE A 411 0.35 19.76 7.51
CA ILE A 411 -0.61 19.03 8.34
C ILE A 411 -1.77 18.58 7.46
N ASP A 412 -1.98 17.27 7.35
CA ASP A 412 -3.11 16.69 6.66
C ASP A 412 -4.05 16.02 7.66
N LEU A 413 -5.25 16.58 7.85
CA LEU A 413 -6.27 16.10 8.76
C LEU A 413 -7.50 15.63 7.98
N ILE A 414 -7.79 14.33 8.03
CA ILE A 414 -8.78 13.69 7.16
C ILE A 414 -9.72 12.80 7.99
N ASN A 415 -11.04 13.01 7.92
CA ASN A 415 -12.03 12.19 8.63
C ASN A 415 -11.70 12.08 10.14
N ILE A 416 -11.46 13.22 10.78
CA ILE A 416 -11.00 13.27 12.17
C ILE A 416 -12.12 13.67 13.13
N ILE A 417 -12.04 13.14 14.34
CA ILE A 417 -12.86 13.58 15.46
C ILE A 417 -11.86 13.94 16.58
N ASP A 418 -12.03 15.09 17.19
CA ASP A 418 -11.29 15.55 18.37
C ASP A 418 -9.75 15.56 18.22
N ILE A 419 -9.22 16.61 17.60
CA ILE A 419 -7.77 16.77 17.42
C ILE A 419 -7.29 18.02 18.13
N LYS A 420 -6.23 17.90 18.91
CA LYS A 420 -5.52 19.02 19.50
C LYS A 420 -4.06 19.01 19.08
N ILE A 421 -3.60 20.07 18.43
CA ILE A 421 -2.21 20.25 17.99
C ILE A 421 -1.70 21.59 18.50
N MET A 422 -0.61 21.57 19.28
CA MET A 422 0.08 22.77 19.73
C MET A 422 1.21 23.14 18.74
N SER A 423 1.07 24.22 17.96
CA SER A 423 2.04 24.66 16.95
C SER A 423 2.49 26.11 17.17
N ALA A 424 3.59 26.53 16.56
CA ALA A 424 4.15 27.86 16.79
C ALA A 424 4.87 28.51 15.60
N ASN A 425 4.68 27.99 14.38
CA ASN A 425 5.16 28.67 13.18
C ASN A 425 4.01 29.09 12.27
N ALA A 426 4.19 30.24 11.63
CA ALA A 426 3.20 30.96 10.85
C ALA A 426 3.13 30.52 9.38
N SER A 427 4.04 29.63 8.94
CA SER A 427 4.21 29.15 7.56
C SER A 427 3.87 27.66 7.37
N CYS A 428 2.81 27.18 8.02
CA CYS A 428 2.38 25.78 7.93
C CYS A 428 1.19 25.64 6.95
N ASP A 429 1.32 24.76 5.96
CA ASP A 429 0.19 24.32 5.13
C ASP A 429 -0.68 23.37 5.97
N VAL A 430 -1.94 23.76 6.21
CA VAL A 430 -2.90 22.94 6.96
C VAL A 430 -4.05 22.56 6.04
N TYR A 431 -4.17 21.27 5.76
CA TYR A 431 -5.29 20.65 5.08
C TYR A 431 -6.21 19.98 6.10
N ILE A 432 -7.48 20.37 6.10
CA ILE A 432 -8.51 19.79 6.98
C ILE A 432 -9.70 19.39 6.14
N GLU A 433 -10.16 18.15 6.32
CA GLU A 433 -11.37 17.68 5.67
C GLU A 433 -12.13 16.62 6.48
N ASN A 434 -13.45 16.82 6.56
CA ASN A 434 -14.37 16.07 7.41
C ASN A 434 -13.87 15.91 8.85
N GLY A 435 -13.65 17.05 9.49
CA GLY A 435 -13.17 17.12 10.86
C GLY A 435 -14.25 17.54 11.84
N LYS A 436 -14.10 17.17 13.11
CA LYS A 436 -14.91 17.70 14.20
C LYS A 436 -14.04 17.98 15.40
N ALA A 437 -14.27 19.10 16.08
CA ALA A 437 -13.55 19.50 17.29
C ALA A 437 -12.03 19.55 17.08
N ILE A 438 -11.59 20.44 16.19
CA ILE A 438 -10.17 20.61 15.89
C ILE A 438 -9.67 21.85 16.62
N GLN A 439 -8.65 21.68 17.45
CA GLN A 439 -7.94 22.74 18.13
C GLN A 439 -6.50 22.80 17.62
N ILE A 440 -6.17 23.88 16.93
CA ILE A 440 -4.78 24.20 16.56
C ILE A 440 -4.43 25.51 17.25
N SER A 441 -3.44 25.49 18.14
CA SER A 441 -2.92 26.73 18.75
C SER A 441 -1.73 27.23 17.95
N GLN A 442 -1.70 28.53 17.65
CA GLN A 442 -0.59 29.23 16.98
C GLN A 442 -0.48 30.69 17.45
N ARG A 443 0.68 31.33 17.25
CA ARG A 443 0.86 32.77 17.56
C ARG A 443 0.31 33.69 16.46
N VAL A 444 0.56 33.38 15.18
CA VAL A 444 0.12 34.14 14.00
C VAL A 444 0.06 33.16 12.82
N PHE A 445 -0.97 33.21 11.97
CA PHE A 445 -0.92 32.59 10.64
C PHE A 445 -0.48 33.67 9.67
N ASP A 446 0.69 33.50 9.03
CA ASP A 446 1.16 34.41 7.98
C ASP A 446 0.64 33.97 6.59
N HIS A 447 0.12 32.74 6.48
CA HIS A 447 -0.36 32.10 5.26
C HIS A 447 -1.81 31.61 5.39
N GLU A 448 -2.52 31.44 4.26
CA GLU A 448 -3.92 31.01 4.22
C GLU A 448 -4.11 29.63 4.88
N ILE A 449 -4.88 29.58 5.98
CA ILE A 449 -5.49 28.31 6.41
C ILE A 449 -6.51 27.94 5.34
N THR A 450 -6.19 26.95 4.51
CA THR A 450 -7.15 26.48 3.52
C THR A 450 -8.07 25.44 4.17
N VAL A 451 -9.05 25.94 4.93
CA VAL A 451 -10.13 25.11 5.46
C VAL A 451 -11.08 24.76 4.30
N PHE A 452 -11.07 23.51 3.88
CA PHE A 452 -11.94 23.05 2.81
C PHE A 452 -13.25 22.49 3.39
N GLU A 453 -14.11 23.39 3.86
CA GLU A 453 -15.41 23.05 4.44
C GLU A 453 -16.27 22.18 3.49
N SER A 454 -17.06 21.28 4.10
CA SER A 454 -18.37 20.90 3.61
C SER A 454 -19.39 21.83 4.27
N ILE A 455 -19.64 22.98 3.66
CA ILE A 455 -20.55 23.99 4.21
C ILE A 455 -21.97 23.38 4.29
N PRO A 456 -22.67 23.46 5.44
CA PRO A 456 -24.10 23.19 5.50
C PRO A 456 -24.84 24.20 4.61
N ASP A 457 -25.42 23.71 3.52
CA ASP A 457 -26.15 24.54 2.55
C ASP A 457 -27.49 24.96 3.16
N THR A 458 -27.53 26.06 3.92
CA THR A 458 -28.80 26.56 4.45
C THR A 458 -29.19 27.95 4.00
N ASN A 459 -28.36 28.77 3.32
CA ASN A 459 -28.81 30.09 2.85
C ASN A 459 -27.97 30.80 1.76
N TYR A 460 -27.32 30.08 0.82
CA TYR A 460 -26.69 30.74 -0.33
C TYR A 460 -27.58 30.72 -1.58
N ASN A 461 -27.84 31.91 -2.14
CA ASN A 461 -28.58 32.13 -3.37
C ASN A 461 -28.11 31.20 -4.50
N ARG A 462 -29.04 30.45 -5.09
CA ARG A 462 -28.83 29.42 -6.14
C ARG A 462 -28.32 29.95 -7.49
N ASN A 463 -28.06 31.24 -7.62
CA ASN A 463 -27.67 31.83 -8.89
C ASN A 463 -26.18 32.14 -8.89
N GLU A 464 -25.45 31.33 -9.66
CA GLU A 464 -24.03 31.44 -10.03
C GLU A 464 -23.01 31.20 -8.90
N ARG A 465 -22.16 30.17 -9.06
CA ARG A 465 -20.70 30.25 -8.85
C ARG A 465 -20.02 28.91 -9.17
N GLY A 466 -19.15 28.92 -10.18
CA GLY A 466 -18.38 27.75 -10.61
C GLY A 466 -17.42 27.25 -9.53
N TYR A 467 -17.55 25.97 -9.18
CA TYR A 467 -16.72 25.27 -8.21
C TYR A 467 -15.27 25.14 -8.72
N LYS A 468 -14.30 25.49 -7.87
CA LYS A 468 -12.86 25.35 -8.12
C LYS A 468 -12.43 23.91 -7.86
N MET A 469 -11.56 23.38 -8.71
CA MET A 469 -10.99 22.05 -8.53
C MET A 469 -10.07 22.03 -7.30
N ARG A 470 -10.24 21.06 -6.38
CA ARG A 470 -9.46 21.00 -5.12
C ARG A 470 -8.06 20.42 -5.35
N ARG A 471 -7.09 20.84 -4.53
CA ARG A 471 -5.71 20.33 -4.58
C ARG A 471 -5.68 18.81 -4.35
N PHE A 472 -4.70 18.15 -4.96
CA PHE A 472 -4.43 16.74 -4.71
C PHE A 472 -3.77 16.60 -3.32
N ILE A 473 -4.08 15.52 -2.61
CA ILE A 473 -3.47 15.17 -1.32
C ILE A 473 -2.82 13.78 -1.41
N PRO A 474 -1.68 13.56 -0.74
CA PRO A 474 -1.07 12.24 -0.60
C PRO A 474 -2.03 11.23 0.03
N MET A 475 -2.15 10.06 -0.60
CA MET A 475 -2.75 8.88 0.03
C MET A 475 -1.68 7.93 0.59
N SER A 476 -0.40 8.20 0.32
CA SER A 476 0.74 7.40 0.75
C SER A 476 1.78 8.24 1.48
N LEU A 477 2.64 7.55 2.24
CA LEU A 477 3.75 8.16 2.99
C LEU A 477 4.83 8.74 2.06
N GLU A 478 4.99 8.15 0.88
CA GLU A 478 6.12 8.39 -0.02
C GLU A 478 5.84 9.53 -0.99
N SER A 479 4.58 9.93 -1.14
CA SER A 479 4.18 11.02 -2.03
C SER A 479 4.07 12.35 -1.28
N THR A 480 4.33 13.43 -2.01
CA THR A 480 4.17 14.80 -1.55
C THR A 480 3.38 15.56 -2.60
N VAL A 481 2.55 16.48 -2.15
CA VAL A 481 1.98 17.50 -3.04
C VAL A 481 2.43 18.83 -2.47
N ASP A 482 3.28 19.54 -3.20
CA ASP A 482 3.75 20.89 -2.87
C ASP A 482 3.27 21.86 -3.95
N HIS A 483 2.38 22.79 -3.58
CA HIS A 483 1.62 23.64 -4.50
C HIS A 483 0.90 22.81 -5.60
N ASN A 484 1.40 22.90 -6.84
CA ASN A 484 0.88 22.18 -8.01
C ASN A 484 1.78 21.00 -8.41
N VAL A 485 2.84 20.71 -7.65
CA VAL A 485 3.82 19.68 -7.98
C VAL A 485 3.59 18.46 -7.10
N ILE A 486 3.44 17.29 -7.73
CA ILE A 486 3.41 16.00 -7.05
C ILE A 486 4.76 15.34 -7.25
N SER A 487 5.37 14.86 -6.16
CA SER A 487 6.67 14.18 -6.21
C SER A 487 6.75 13.07 -5.16
N ARG A 488 7.67 12.11 -5.37
CA ARG A 488 8.05 11.11 -4.37
C ARG A 488 9.26 11.60 -3.58
N PHE A 489 9.39 11.24 -2.30
CA PHE A 489 10.61 11.52 -1.54
C PHE A 489 11.81 10.76 -2.13
N ASP A 490 12.92 11.47 -2.40
CA ASP A 490 14.13 10.92 -3.02
C ASP A 490 14.93 9.94 -2.12
N ASP A 491 14.66 9.93 -0.80
CA ASP A 491 15.50 9.23 0.20
C ASP A 491 14.94 7.89 0.72
N TYR A 492 13.81 7.38 0.23
CA TYR A 492 13.16 6.19 0.79
C TYR A 492 13.51 4.87 0.06
N ASP A 493 13.53 3.79 0.85
CA ASP A 493 14.07 2.46 0.56
C ASP A 493 13.43 1.78 -0.68
N PRO A 494 14.23 1.31 -1.67
CA PRO A 494 13.74 0.61 -2.85
C PRO A 494 12.97 -0.70 -2.57
N ILE A 495 12.95 -1.21 -1.33
CA ILE A 495 12.19 -2.40 -0.93
C ILE A 495 10.67 -2.17 -0.90
N TYR A 496 10.21 -0.92 -0.79
CA TYR A 496 8.78 -0.56 -0.75
C TYR A 496 8.29 0.20 -1.99
N LYS A 497 8.87 -0.03 -3.18
CA LYS A 497 8.35 0.52 -4.45
C LYS A 497 6.95 -0.05 -4.76
N GLY A 498 5.94 0.53 -4.14
CA GLY A 498 4.53 0.35 -4.46
C GLY A 498 4.01 1.50 -5.31
N ILE A 499 2.80 1.32 -5.84
CA ILE A 499 2.09 2.39 -6.55
C ILE A 499 1.62 3.40 -5.50
N ASP A 500 2.10 4.63 -5.60
CA ASP A 500 1.59 5.75 -4.81
C ASP A 500 0.33 6.31 -5.44
N MET A 501 -0.45 7.00 -4.62
CA MET A 501 -1.64 7.70 -5.09
C MET A 501 -1.76 9.05 -4.42
N VAL A 502 -2.18 10.03 -5.20
CA VAL A 502 -2.73 11.28 -4.71
C VAL A 502 -4.17 11.41 -5.18
N THR A 503 -5.04 11.97 -4.35
CA THR A 503 -6.45 12.15 -4.69
C THR A 503 -6.89 13.57 -4.45
N SER A 504 -7.91 14.03 -5.15
CA SER A 504 -8.49 15.34 -4.97
C SER A 504 -9.92 15.17 -4.51
N ARG A 505 -10.30 15.85 -3.43
CA ARG A 505 -11.62 15.61 -2.84
C ARG A 505 -12.68 16.47 -3.52
N PHE A 506 -13.79 15.83 -3.95
CA PHE A 506 -14.99 16.41 -4.60
C PHE A 506 -14.90 16.77 -6.09
N PHE A 507 -14.84 15.74 -6.93
CA PHE A 507 -14.95 15.86 -8.39
C PHE A 507 -16.41 15.83 -8.91
N SER A 508 -17.37 15.24 -8.18
CA SER A 508 -18.79 15.11 -8.63
C SER A 508 -19.79 16.07 -8.00
N SER A 509 -19.40 16.81 -6.94
CA SER A 509 -20.26 17.67 -6.09
C SER A 509 -21.47 16.95 -5.46
N ARG A 510 -21.31 16.53 -4.20
CA ARG A 510 -22.41 16.39 -3.23
C ARG A 510 -21.87 16.74 -1.84
N LEU A 511 -22.57 17.65 -1.16
CA LEU A 511 -22.28 18.12 0.19
C LEU A 511 -22.82 17.10 1.19
N ASP A 512 -21.96 16.62 2.08
CA ASP A 512 -22.38 15.98 3.34
C ASP A 512 -22.28 17.03 4.44
N THR A 513 -23.41 17.33 5.09
CA THR A 513 -23.55 18.44 6.02
C THR A 513 -23.30 17.96 7.43
N SER A 514 -22.04 17.89 7.84
CA SER A 514 -21.68 17.88 9.26
C SER A 514 -20.97 19.19 9.60
N ALA A 515 -21.43 19.85 10.67
CA ALA A 515 -20.86 21.12 11.12
C ALA A 515 -19.41 20.90 11.59
N LEU A 516 -18.47 21.52 10.88
CA LEU A 516 -17.05 21.58 11.24
C LEU A 516 -16.88 22.64 12.34
N GLU A 517 -16.45 22.23 13.54
CA GLU A 517 -16.05 23.15 14.60
C GLU A 517 -14.50 23.19 14.65
N ILE A 518 -13.91 24.28 14.13
CA ILE A 518 -12.48 24.57 14.24
C ILE A 518 -12.30 25.69 15.25
N LYS A 519 -11.49 25.44 16.28
CA LYS A 519 -11.02 26.45 17.22
C LYS A 519 -9.56 26.73 16.94
N VAL A 520 -9.28 27.86 16.30
CA VAL A 520 -7.92 28.37 16.15
C VAL A 520 -7.64 29.29 17.33
N LEU A 521 -6.64 28.95 18.15
CA LEU A 521 -6.25 29.78 19.30
C LEU A 521 -5.09 30.68 18.90
N ARG A 522 -5.31 32.01 18.95
CA ARG A 522 -4.26 33.03 18.82
C ARG A 522 -3.74 33.42 20.20
N ASN A 523 -2.43 33.38 20.39
CA ASN A 523 -1.80 33.85 21.64
C ASN A 523 -1.10 35.19 21.39
N ASN A 524 -1.84 36.29 21.47
CA ASN A 524 -1.27 37.64 21.45
C ASN A 524 -0.61 37.92 22.80
N ASN A 525 0.67 38.28 22.80
CA ASN A 525 1.38 38.71 24.01
C ASN A 525 0.80 40.04 24.53
N SER A 526 -0.31 39.98 25.26
CA SER A 526 -0.71 40.97 26.25
C SER A 526 -1.60 40.27 27.27
N SER A 527 -1.39 40.56 28.53
CA SER A 527 -2.14 40.03 29.67
C SER A 527 -3.66 40.11 29.46
N LEU A 528 -4.25 39.00 28.99
CA LEU A 528 -5.63 38.50 29.11
C LEU A 528 -5.80 37.48 27.96
N LEU A 529 -6.10 36.23 28.29
CA LEU A 529 -6.44 35.19 27.32
C LEU A 529 -7.78 35.57 26.68
N ASP A 530 -7.77 36.34 25.60
CA ASP A 530 -8.97 36.59 24.81
C ASP A 530 -9.20 35.41 23.87
N TRP A 531 -10.35 34.76 24.04
CA TRP A 531 -10.81 33.66 23.21
C TRP A 531 -11.50 34.28 22.00
N GLU A 532 -10.84 34.35 20.85
CA GLU A 532 -11.56 34.60 19.60
C GLU A 532 -12.23 33.29 19.16
N TYR A 533 -13.55 33.22 19.34
CA TYR A 533 -14.37 32.31 18.55
C TYR A 533 -14.29 32.80 17.10
N ILE A 534 -13.49 32.13 16.27
CA ILE A 534 -13.59 32.31 14.83
C ILE A 534 -14.87 31.57 14.42
N GLU A 535 -16.02 32.25 14.48
CA GLU A 535 -17.18 31.86 13.68
C GLU A 535 -16.66 31.62 12.27
N THR A 536 -16.92 30.41 11.73
CA THR A 536 -16.79 30.04 10.31
C THR A 536 -15.89 30.97 9.53
N VAL A 537 -14.65 30.54 9.23
CA VAL A 537 -13.82 31.22 8.23
C VAL A 537 -14.57 31.10 6.90
N THR A 538 -15.52 31.99 6.69
CA THR A 538 -16.01 32.36 5.38
C THR A 538 -14.78 32.94 4.70
N ALA A 539 -14.38 32.31 3.59
CA ALA A 539 -13.36 32.87 2.72
C ALA A 539 -13.65 34.38 2.57
N PRO A 540 -12.68 35.28 2.79
CA PRO A 540 -12.95 36.70 2.66
C PRO A 540 -13.53 36.95 1.27
N ASP A 541 -14.77 37.47 1.21
CA ASP A 541 -15.30 38.07 0.01
C ASP A 541 -14.44 39.31 -0.28
N GLY A 542 -13.37 39.12 -1.03
CA GLY A 542 -12.49 40.19 -1.49
C GLY A 542 -11.03 40.07 -1.05
N LEU A 543 -10.31 39.07 -1.54
CA LEU A 543 -8.93 39.28 -1.98
C LEU A 543 -8.87 38.97 -3.47
N GLN A 544 -8.58 40.00 -4.28
CA GLN A 544 -8.15 39.80 -5.66
C GLN A 544 -6.83 39.03 -5.61
N SER A 545 -6.89 37.72 -5.85
CA SER A 545 -5.76 37.00 -6.42
C SER A 545 -5.29 37.76 -7.65
N PRO A 546 -3.98 37.82 -7.98
CA PRO A 546 -3.54 38.36 -9.26
C PRO A 546 -4.41 37.76 -10.35
N ASN A 547 -4.96 38.59 -11.25
CA ASN A 547 -5.98 38.27 -12.24
C ASN A 547 -5.59 37.08 -13.16
N PHE A 548 -5.61 35.87 -12.63
CA PHE A 548 -5.61 34.63 -13.39
C PHE A 548 -7.07 34.25 -13.53
N LEU A 549 -7.60 34.43 -14.73
CA LEU A 549 -8.93 33.96 -15.09
C LEU A 549 -8.95 32.44 -14.97
N ILE A 550 -9.43 31.92 -13.84
CA ILE A 550 -9.63 30.48 -13.67
C ILE A 550 -10.62 30.04 -14.75
N GLN A 551 -10.22 29.13 -15.63
CA GLN A 551 -11.07 28.64 -16.70
C GLN A 551 -12.14 27.72 -16.11
N LYS A 552 -13.35 28.27 -15.89
CA LYS A 552 -14.49 27.56 -15.33
C LYS A 552 -15.52 27.27 -16.43
N VAL A 553 -16.05 26.06 -16.47
CA VAL A 553 -17.15 25.65 -17.34
C VAL A 553 -18.28 25.08 -16.48
N LYS A 554 -19.51 25.52 -16.70
CA LYS A 554 -20.66 25.12 -15.87
C LYS A 554 -20.90 23.62 -16.02
N GLY A 555 -21.10 22.92 -14.90
CA GLY A 555 -21.40 21.48 -14.90
C GLY A 555 -20.23 20.55 -15.29
N VAL A 556 -19.02 21.09 -15.52
CA VAL A 556 -17.84 20.31 -15.86
C VAL A 556 -16.76 20.49 -14.79
N ARG A 557 -16.08 19.41 -14.41
CA ARG A 557 -14.82 19.44 -13.66
C ARG A 557 -13.72 18.87 -14.52
N TYR A 558 -12.52 19.44 -14.45
CA TYR A 558 -11.41 19.06 -15.31
C TYR A 558 -10.09 19.47 -14.67
N TYR A 559 -9.05 18.66 -14.86
CA TYR A 559 -7.67 18.97 -14.51
C TYR A 559 -6.72 18.42 -15.58
N GLU A 560 -5.55 19.05 -15.70
CA GLU A 560 -4.46 18.57 -16.56
C GLU A 560 -3.21 18.28 -15.75
N VAL A 561 -2.42 17.33 -16.22
CA VAL A 561 -1.14 16.92 -15.65
C VAL A 561 -0.08 17.02 -16.73
N ASN A 562 1.00 17.75 -16.43
CA ASN A 562 2.20 17.77 -17.24
C ASN A 562 3.11 16.61 -16.81
N VAL A 563 3.23 15.63 -17.69
CA VAL A 563 4.04 14.42 -17.50
C VAL A 563 5.34 14.57 -18.29
N THR A 564 6.49 14.33 -17.64
CA THR A 564 7.80 14.50 -18.27
C THR A 564 8.70 13.29 -18.06
N GLY A 565 9.45 12.92 -19.09
CA GLY A 565 10.34 11.76 -19.06
C GLY A 565 9.57 10.44 -18.98
N VAL A 566 10.23 9.39 -18.48
CA VAL A 566 9.65 8.06 -18.32
C VAL A 566 8.83 8.02 -17.03
N SER A 567 7.52 7.80 -17.15
CA SER A 567 6.55 7.71 -16.07
C SER A 567 5.59 6.54 -16.28
N ILE A 568 5.40 5.73 -15.22
CA ILE A 568 4.37 4.70 -15.10
C ILE A 568 3.31 5.24 -14.15
N MET A 569 2.20 5.74 -14.71
CA MET A 569 1.16 6.44 -13.96
C MET A 569 -0.22 6.28 -14.60
N SER A 570 -1.26 6.63 -13.84
CA SER A 570 -2.64 6.66 -14.29
C SER A 570 -3.36 7.88 -13.73
N ILE A 571 -4.15 8.57 -14.54
CA ILE A 571 -5.02 9.65 -14.09
C ILE A 571 -6.48 9.25 -14.23
N GLY A 572 -7.36 9.70 -13.36
CA GLY A 572 -8.76 9.35 -13.45
C GLY A 572 -9.62 9.82 -12.30
N VAL A 573 -10.68 9.06 -12.04
CA VAL A 573 -11.57 9.27 -10.90
C VAL A 573 -11.82 7.98 -10.14
N ILE A 574 -12.05 8.12 -8.85
CA ILE A 574 -12.40 7.03 -7.93
C ILE A 574 -13.62 7.40 -7.11
N ASN A 575 -14.32 6.38 -6.60
CA ASN A 575 -15.38 6.56 -5.63
C ASN A 575 -14.80 6.87 -4.24
N ARG A 576 -15.09 8.07 -3.73
CA ARG A 576 -14.58 8.62 -2.47
C ARG A 576 -14.87 7.76 -1.25
N VAL A 577 -16.01 7.07 -1.22
CA VAL A 577 -16.44 6.28 -0.05
C VAL A 577 -15.52 5.07 0.17
N ARG A 578 -14.69 4.73 -0.81
CA ARG A 578 -13.87 3.50 -0.85
C ARG A 578 -12.38 3.76 -1.01
N TYR A 579 -11.88 4.91 -0.58
CA TYR A 579 -10.45 5.26 -0.73
C TYR A 579 -9.46 4.15 -0.36
N ASP A 580 -9.75 3.44 0.72
CA ASP A 580 -8.86 2.39 1.24
C ASP A 580 -8.77 1.18 0.30
N GLU A 581 -9.74 0.98 -0.59
CA GLU A 581 -9.71 -0.08 -1.62
C GLU A 581 -8.72 0.24 -2.76
N PHE A 582 -8.33 1.52 -2.93
CA PHE A 582 -7.52 1.98 -4.07
C PHE A 582 -6.06 2.29 -3.70
N MET A 583 -5.66 2.17 -2.43
CA MET A 583 -4.27 2.41 -2.03
C MET A 583 -3.36 1.30 -2.57
N GLY A 584 -2.25 1.67 -3.20
CA GLY A 584 -1.29 0.70 -3.73
C GLY A 584 -1.59 0.16 -5.13
N CYS A 585 -2.53 0.78 -5.87
CA CYS A 585 -2.87 0.35 -7.24
C CYS A 585 -3.10 1.54 -8.19
N HIS A 586 -3.02 1.26 -9.49
CA HIS A 586 -3.39 2.25 -10.51
C HIS A 586 -4.91 2.49 -10.56
N VAL A 587 -5.29 3.72 -10.93
CA VAL A 587 -6.69 4.14 -11.04
C VAL A 587 -7.37 3.35 -12.16
N GLY A 588 -8.49 2.68 -11.90
CA GLY A 588 -9.19 1.86 -12.88
C GLY A 588 -9.03 0.35 -12.71
N TRP A 589 -8.09 -0.12 -11.89
CA TRP A 589 -7.91 -1.56 -11.64
C TRP A 589 -9.01 -2.20 -10.78
N TYR A 590 -9.66 -1.41 -9.92
CA TYR A 590 -10.71 -1.89 -9.02
C TYR A 590 -12.08 -1.31 -9.37
N ASN A 591 -13.13 -1.99 -8.89
CA ASN A 591 -14.51 -1.52 -8.99
C ASN A 591 -14.64 -0.10 -8.43
N ASN A 592 -15.54 0.69 -9.02
CA ASN A 592 -15.78 2.07 -8.63
C ASN A 592 -14.59 3.02 -8.91
N SER A 593 -13.78 2.70 -9.92
CA SER A 593 -12.75 3.58 -10.44
C SER A 593 -12.70 3.51 -11.96
N ILE A 594 -12.22 4.59 -12.59
CA ILE A 594 -11.91 4.64 -14.02
C ILE A 594 -10.67 5.51 -14.22
N GLY A 595 -9.68 5.01 -14.95
CA GLY A 595 -8.42 5.71 -15.16
C GLY A 595 -7.77 5.45 -16.50
N TYR A 596 -7.00 6.41 -16.96
CA TYR A 596 -6.25 6.38 -18.22
C TYR A 596 -4.75 6.20 -17.92
N HIS A 597 -4.16 5.14 -18.46
CA HIS A 597 -2.84 4.63 -18.09
C HIS A 597 -1.76 5.05 -19.08
N SER A 598 -0.56 5.31 -18.56
CA SER A 598 0.54 5.89 -19.31
C SER A 598 1.34 4.85 -20.10
N ASP A 599 1.44 3.63 -19.58
CA ASP A 599 2.22 2.52 -20.12
C ASP A 599 1.58 1.89 -21.36
N ASP A 600 0.27 1.70 -21.35
CA ASP A 600 -0.46 1.05 -22.44
C ASP A 600 -1.38 1.99 -23.23
N GLY A 601 -1.60 3.22 -22.76
CA GLY A 601 -2.49 4.18 -23.41
C GLY A 601 -3.97 3.76 -23.37
N LYS A 602 -4.38 2.91 -22.43
CA LYS A 602 -5.76 2.41 -22.33
C LYS A 602 -6.51 3.05 -21.18
N VAL A 603 -7.84 3.09 -21.33
CA VAL A 603 -8.74 3.40 -20.22
C VAL A 603 -9.12 2.09 -19.53
N HIS A 604 -8.90 2.03 -18.22
CA HIS A 604 -9.19 0.88 -17.39
C HIS A 604 -10.35 1.20 -16.46
N SER A 605 -11.37 0.34 -16.48
CA SER A 605 -12.42 0.28 -15.46
C SER A 605 -13.20 -1.02 -15.61
N THR A 606 -13.75 -1.53 -14.51
CA THR A 606 -14.65 -2.69 -14.53
C THR A 606 -16.04 -2.36 -15.08
N LEU A 607 -16.37 -1.08 -15.27
CA LEU A 607 -17.62 -0.61 -15.89
C LEU A 607 -17.60 -0.63 -17.42
N LEU A 608 -16.42 -0.74 -18.04
CA LEU A 608 -16.29 -0.70 -19.49
C LEU A 608 -16.90 -1.95 -20.13
N THR A 609 -17.61 -1.74 -21.22
CA THR A 609 -18.05 -2.81 -22.12
C THR A 609 -16.84 -3.53 -22.73
N ARG A 610 -17.08 -4.61 -23.47
CA ARG A 610 -15.99 -5.30 -24.18
C ARG A 610 -15.34 -4.37 -25.21
N ASP A 611 -16.16 -3.65 -25.98
CA ASP A 611 -15.68 -2.78 -27.06
C ASP A 611 -14.89 -1.58 -26.50
N GLU A 612 -15.35 -0.95 -25.41
CA GLU A 612 -14.64 0.16 -24.76
C GLU A 612 -13.31 -0.26 -24.10
N ARG A 613 -13.12 -1.54 -23.76
CA ARG A 613 -11.84 -2.06 -23.22
C ARG A 613 -10.78 -2.27 -24.29
N ASP A 614 -11.22 -2.41 -25.54
CA ASP A 614 -10.36 -2.61 -26.70
C ASP A 614 -9.98 -1.26 -27.35
N ASP A 615 -10.49 -0.13 -26.84
CA ASP A 615 -10.06 1.22 -27.24
C ASP A 615 -8.58 1.43 -26.89
N GLU A 616 -7.74 1.51 -27.92
CA GLU A 616 -6.31 1.83 -27.82
C GLU A 616 -6.10 3.32 -28.10
N PHE A 617 -5.69 4.08 -27.07
CA PHE A 617 -5.26 5.47 -27.21
C PHE A 617 -3.73 5.58 -27.12
N TYR A 618 -3.23 6.81 -27.18
CA TYR A 618 -1.80 7.08 -27.13
C TYR A 618 -1.25 6.83 -25.72
N ALA A 619 -0.24 5.98 -25.59
CA ALA A 619 0.58 5.91 -24.38
C ALA A 619 1.27 7.27 -24.14
N TYR A 620 1.60 7.60 -22.89
CA TYR A 620 2.19 8.90 -22.53
C TYR A 620 3.28 8.73 -21.46
N GLY A 621 4.18 9.72 -21.34
CA GLY A 621 5.29 9.65 -20.40
C GLY A 621 6.27 8.54 -20.72
N ASN A 622 6.49 8.20 -22.00
CA ASN A 622 7.44 7.16 -22.42
C ASN A 622 8.72 7.73 -23.06
N ASP A 623 8.73 9.02 -23.41
CA ASP A 623 9.80 9.66 -24.16
C ASP A 623 10.60 10.67 -23.31
N ILE A 624 11.92 10.57 -23.38
CA ILE A 624 12.82 11.51 -22.72
C ILE A 624 12.85 12.83 -23.51
N GLY A 625 12.63 13.96 -22.83
CA GLY A 625 12.70 15.29 -23.43
C GLY A 625 11.37 15.81 -23.99
N PHE A 626 10.30 15.02 -23.91
CA PHE A 626 8.94 15.42 -24.28
C PHE A 626 8.07 15.63 -23.04
N VAL A 627 7.12 16.56 -23.16
CA VAL A 627 6.09 16.82 -22.13
C VAL A 627 4.75 16.43 -22.72
N ASN A 628 4.03 15.50 -22.06
CA ASN A 628 2.65 15.21 -22.39
C ASN A 628 1.71 15.95 -21.44
N VAL A 629 0.68 16.59 -21.99
CA VAL A 629 -0.38 17.22 -21.20
C VAL A 629 -1.59 16.30 -21.21
N VAL A 630 -1.87 15.67 -20.08
CA VAL A 630 -2.92 14.65 -19.97
C VAL A 630 -4.00 15.13 -19.03
N GLY A 631 -5.27 15.07 -19.43
CA GLY A 631 -6.37 15.61 -18.64
C GLY A 631 -7.50 14.63 -18.42
N CYS A 632 -8.18 14.79 -17.29
CA CYS A 632 -9.36 14.01 -16.94
C CYS A 632 -10.46 14.97 -16.48
N GLY A 633 -11.67 14.73 -16.97
CA GLY A 633 -12.85 15.54 -16.68
C GLY A 633 -14.08 14.73 -16.35
N TYR A 634 -15.06 15.39 -15.75
CA TYR A 634 -16.36 14.84 -15.41
C TYR A 634 -17.47 15.83 -15.77
N ILE A 635 -18.47 15.34 -16.50
CA ILE A 635 -19.68 16.06 -16.89
C ILE A 635 -20.79 15.66 -15.92
N GLN A 636 -21.14 16.57 -15.03
CA GLN A 636 -22.04 16.29 -13.92
C GLN A 636 -23.47 15.90 -14.37
N LYS A 637 -23.97 16.55 -15.43
CA LYS A 637 -25.33 16.33 -15.93
C LYS A 637 -25.51 14.94 -16.54
N THR A 638 -24.54 14.48 -17.33
CA THR A 638 -24.60 13.19 -18.04
C THR A 638 -23.99 12.05 -17.22
N LYS A 639 -23.30 12.36 -16.12
CA LYS A 639 -22.48 11.43 -15.34
C LYS A 639 -21.42 10.74 -16.19
N GLU A 640 -20.75 11.49 -17.05
CA GLU A 640 -19.70 10.98 -17.94
C GLU A 640 -18.32 11.46 -17.50
N VAL A 641 -17.36 10.55 -17.44
CA VAL A 641 -15.93 10.87 -17.32
C VAL A 641 -15.33 10.94 -18.72
N PHE A 642 -14.44 11.89 -18.97
CA PHE A 642 -13.73 12.00 -20.23
C PHE A 642 -12.23 12.21 -20.03
N PHE A 643 -11.46 11.76 -21.02
CA PHE A 643 -9.99 11.87 -21.00
C PHE A 643 -9.49 12.65 -22.20
N THR A 644 -8.35 13.29 -22.02
CA THR A 644 -7.72 14.11 -23.05
C THR A 644 -6.21 13.95 -23.03
N ILE A 645 -5.59 14.15 -24.18
CA ILE A 645 -4.14 14.19 -24.32
C ILE A 645 -3.72 15.24 -25.34
N ASN A 646 -2.79 16.10 -24.96
CA ASN A 646 -2.24 17.20 -25.77
C ASN A 646 -3.35 18.03 -26.45
N GLY A 647 -4.43 18.33 -25.71
CA GLY A 647 -5.56 19.13 -26.20
C GLY A 647 -6.60 18.37 -27.05
N ASN A 648 -6.47 17.05 -27.22
CA ASN A 648 -7.41 16.21 -27.96
C ASN A 648 -8.28 15.36 -27.02
N LEU A 649 -9.57 15.22 -27.34
CA LEU A 649 -10.50 14.33 -26.63
C LEU A 649 -10.26 12.87 -27.06
N LEU A 650 -10.17 11.97 -26.08
CA LEU A 650 -10.02 10.53 -26.32
C LEU A 650 -11.37 9.80 -26.35
N GLY A 651 -12.16 9.98 -25.30
CA GLY A 651 -13.45 9.28 -25.14
C GLY A 651 -14.25 9.82 -23.96
N LYS A 652 -15.52 9.40 -23.89
CA LYS A 652 -16.46 9.69 -22.78
C LYS A 652 -17.04 8.36 -22.29
N TYR A 653 -17.11 8.21 -20.98
CA TYR A 653 -17.48 6.96 -20.32
C TYR A 653 -18.49 7.24 -19.24
N LYS A 654 -19.65 6.58 -19.32
CA LYS A 654 -20.70 6.74 -18.32
C LYS A 654 -20.33 6.01 -17.03
N ILE A 655 -20.53 6.69 -15.90
CA ILE A 655 -20.27 6.13 -14.57
C ILE A 655 -21.49 6.29 -13.67
N ASP A 656 -21.58 5.46 -12.64
CA ASP A 656 -22.65 5.46 -11.64
C ASP A 656 -22.17 5.86 -10.24
N PHE A 657 -20.96 6.43 -10.13
CA PHE A 657 -20.38 6.81 -8.85
C PHE A 657 -21.08 8.07 -8.31
N ASP A 658 -21.57 8.02 -7.07
CA ASP A 658 -22.25 9.17 -6.46
C ASP A 658 -21.27 10.21 -5.90
N GLU A 659 -20.14 9.77 -5.34
CA GLU A 659 -19.09 10.64 -4.79
C GLU A 659 -17.75 10.41 -5.49
N LEU A 660 -17.35 11.34 -6.36
CA LEU A 660 -16.11 11.26 -7.12
C LEU A 660 -14.99 12.05 -6.48
N SER A 661 -13.80 11.51 -6.61
CA SER A 661 -12.54 12.20 -6.36
C SER A 661 -11.62 11.97 -7.55
N ALA A 662 -10.98 13.02 -8.06
CA ALA A 662 -9.98 12.78 -9.09
C ALA A 662 -8.77 12.12 -8.44
N ALA A 663 -8.12 11.21 -9.15
CA ALA A 663 -7.01 10.43 -8.63
C ALA A 663 -5.87 10.41 -9.64
N ILE A 664 -4.65 10.48 -9.13
CA ILE A 664 -3.43 10.24 -9.89
C ILE A 664 -2.66 9.18 -9.11
N ALA A 665 -2.38 8.05 -9.74
CA ALA A 665 -1.54 7.00 -9.18
C ALA A 665 -0.27 6.85 -10.01
N PHE A 666 0.86 6.61 -9.36
CA PHE A 666 2.16 6.54 -10.02
C PHE A 666 3.10 5.57 -9.31
N ASP A 667 3.85 4.81 -10.10
CA ASP A 667 4.94 3.95 -9.64
C ASP A 667 6.29 4.60 -9.96
N VAL A 668 6.58 4.80 -11.23
CA VAL A 668 7.78 5.53 -11.67
C VAL A 668 7.33 6.90 -12.15
N THR A 669 7.85 7.99 -11.58
CA THR A 669 7.61 9.32 -12.16
C THR A 669 8.66 10.32 -11.73
N LYS A 670 8.99 11.26 -12.61
CA LYS A 670 9.56 12.55 -12.19
C LYS A 670 8.48 13.39 -11.51
N PRO A 671 8.83 14.47 -10.79
CA PRO A 671 7.85 15.42 -10.31
C PRO A 671 6.91 15.87 -11.44
N ILE A 672 5.61 15.71 -11.24
CA ILE A 672 4.55 16.09 -12.20
C ILE A 672 3.88 17.38 -11.73
N THR A 673 3.46 18.22 -12.68
CA THR A 673 2.74 19.46 -12.35
C THR A 673 1.28 19.34 -12.74
N VAL A 674 0.37 19.71 -11.84
CA VAL A 674 -1.08 19.69 -12.06
C VAL A 674 -1.58 21.11 -12.34
N ASN A 675 -2.31 21.27 -13.43
CA ASN A 675 -3.10 22.45 -13.72
C ASN A 675 -4.55 22.22 -13.27
N TYR A 676 -4.97 22.95 -12.24
CA TYR A 676 -6.34 22.95 -11.70
C TYR A 676 -7.28 23.95 -12.41
N GLY A 677 -6.83 24.55 -13.52
CA GLY A 677 -7.50 25.65 -14.22
C GLY A 677 -6.99 27.03 -13.85
N ASN A 678 -5.89 27.10 -13.07
CA ASN A 678 -5.19 28.35 -12.77
C ASN A 678 -4.38 28.86 -13.97
N LEU A 679 -4.05 27.96 -14.90
CA LEU A 679 -3.49 28.25 -16.22
C LEU A 679 -4.50 27.82 -17.30
N PRO A 680 -4.48 28.42 -18.51
CA PRO A 680 -5.28 27.92 -19.63
C PRO A 680 -5.04 26.44 -19.86
N PHE A 681 -6.13 25.68 -20.04
CA PHE A 681 -6.04 24.27 -20.38
C PHE A 681 -5.58 24.10 -21.83
N ALA A 682 -4.82 23.04 -22.10
CA ALA A 682 -4.50 22.63 -23.47
C ALA A 682 -5.77 22.16 -24.21
N PHE A 683 -6.70 21.52 -23.50
CA PHE A 683 -8.02 21.16 -24.02
C PHE A 683 -9.03 22.31 -23.86
N ASP A 684 -9.83 22.55 -24.90
CA ASP A 684 -10.96 23.49 -24.83
C ASP A 684 -12.15 22.87 -24.09
N VAL A 685 -12.16 23.02 -22.76
CA VAL A 685 -13.17 22.46 -21.86
C VAL A 685 -14.59 22.96 -22.18
N LYS A 686 -14.76 24.10 -22.86
CA LYS A 686 -16.10 24.60 -23.23
C LYS A 686 -16.84 23.65 -24.17
N LYS A 687 -16.13 22.81 -24.92
CA LYS A 687 -16.71 21.75 -25.76
C LYS A 687 -17.49 20.70 -24.96
N MET A 688 -17.36 20.69 -23.63
CA MET A 688 -18.05 19.77 -22.72
C MET A 688 -19.23 20.41 -21.98
N GLU A 689 -19.49 21.69 -22.20
CA GLU A 689 -20.64 22.37 -21.61
C GLU A 689 -21.94 21.82 -22.21
N VAL A 690 -22.83 21.33 -21.35
CA VAL A 690 -24.17 20.90 -21.77
C VAL A 690 -25.14 22.04 -21.49
N ILE A 691 -25.58 22.72 -22.55
CA ILE A 691 -26.59 23.78 -22.47
C ILE A 691 -27.97 23.12 -22.28
N ASP A 692 -28.75 23.63 -21.33
CA ASP A 692 -30.16 23.25 -21.20
C ASP A 692 -30.94 23.92 -22.34
N GLU A 693 -31.51 23.13 -23.26
CA GLU A 693 -32.61 23.63 -24.08
C GLU A 693 -33.79 23.89 -23.14
N VAL A 694 -34.05 25.16 -22.85
CA VAL A 694 -35.28 25.58 -22.20
C VAL A 694 -36.42 25.25 -23.16
N LYS A 695 -37.14 24.15 -22.92
CA LYS A 695 -38.51 24.03 -23.43
C LYS A 695 -39.36 24.96 -22.58
N ASP A 696 -39.77 26.08 -23.15
CA ASP A 696 -40.73 26.98 -22.53
C ASP A 696 -42.07 26.24 -22.36
N GLU A 697 -42.31 25.71 -21.17
CA GLU A 697 -43.63 25.23 -20.72
C GLU A 697 -44.46 26.37 -20.10
N ASN A 698 -44.29 27.61 -20.59
CA ASN A 698 -44.92 28.82 -20.05
C ASN A 698 -46.05 29.41 -20.90
N GLU A 699 -46.55 28.72 -21.94
CA GLU A 699 -47.75 29.19 -22.68
C GLU A 699 -49.08 28.96 -21.93
N ASP A 700 -49.14 28.04 -20.96
CA ASP A 700 -50.41 27.73 -20.27
C ASP A 700 -50.64 28.53 -18.96
N TYR A 701 -49.62 29.20 -18.40
CA TYR A 701 -49.75 29.95 -17.14
C TYR A 701 -50.06 31.45 -17.31
N ILE A 702 -49.90 32.01 -18.51
CA ILE A 702 -50.17 33.45 -18.77
C ILE A 702 -51.66 33.71 -19.04
N ASN A 703 -52.44 32.71 -19.50
CA ASN A 703 -53.86 32.89 -19.78
C ASN A 703 -54.80 32.79 -18.57
N TYR A 704 -54.31 32.46 -17.37
CA TYR A 704 -55.16 32.31 -16.18
C TYR A 704 -55.19 33.54 -15.24
N ASN A 705 -54.32 34.54 -15.44
CA ASN A 705 -54.16 35.67 -14.51
C ASN A 705 -54.57 37.06 -15.06
N ILE A 706 -55.27 37.14 -16.20
CA ILE A 706 -55.76 38.44 -16.73
C ILE A 706 -57.22 38.75 -16.29
N ASN A 707 -57.98 37.79 -15.74
CA ASN A 707 -59.41 37.98 -15.43
C ASN A 707 -59.77 38.21 -13.96
N TYR A 708 -58.81 38.49 -13.07
CA TYR A 708 -59.09 38.86 -11.67
C TYR A 708 -58.18 40.02 -11.25
N ASN A 709 -58.51 41.24 -11.70
CA ASN A 709 -58.24 42.50 -11.00
C ASN A 709 -58.78 43.68 -11.82
N TYR A 710 -60.12 43.83 -11.85
CA TYR A 710 -60.77 45.12 -12.07
C TYR A 710 -62.03 45.18 -11.21
N SER A 711 -61.87 45.60 -9.95
CA SER A 711 -62.95 46.21 -9.18
C SER A 711 -62.36 47.02 -8.02
N GLU A 712 -62.54 48.33 -8.13
CA GLU A 712 -62.70 49.34 -7.06
C GLU A 712 -61.48 49.65 -6.16
N SER A 713 -60.90 50.84 -6.33
CA SER A 713 -61.44 52.04 -5.64
C SER A 713 -60.59 53.29 -5.91
N ASP A 714 -61.27 54.24 -6.56
CA ASP A 714 -61.24 55.70 -6.46
C ASP A 714 -60.14 56.41 -5.66
N SER A 715 -59.56 57.44 -6.31
CA SER A 715 -59.51 58.78 -5.69
C SER A 715 -59.42 59.92 -6.72
N LEU A 716 -60.42 60.80 -6.60
CA LEU A 716 -60.36 62.27 -6.65
C LEU A 716 -60.05 62.99 -7.97
N SER A 717 -61.12 63.63 -8.45
CA SER A 717 -61.19 64.71 -9.43
C SER A 717 -61.06 66.10 -8.78
N MET A 718 -60.32 67.01 -9.44
CA MET A 718 -60.53 68.46 -9.56
C MET A 718 -59.81 68.87 -10.85
N SER A 719 -60.54 69.04 -11.96
CA SER A 719 -61.03 70.31 -12.56
C SER A 719 -59.93 71.13 -13.24
N ASP A 720 -60.01 71.29 -14.56
CA ASP A 720 -60.37 72.57 -15.19
C ASP A 720 -60.65 72.39 -16.70
N ASP A 721 -61.66 73.18 -17.14
CA ASP A 721 -62.00 73.69 -18.47
C ASP A 721 -63.30 73.19 -19.15
N ASP A 722 -64.23 74.17 -19.23
CA ASP A 722 -65.54 74.33 -19.91
C ASP A 722 -66.84 73.74 -19.32
#